data_AF-A0A3G2E917-F1
#
_entry.id   AF-A0A3G2E917-F1
#
_cell.length_a   1.000
_cell.length_b   1.000
_cell.length_c   1.000
_cell.angle_alpha   90.00
_cell.angle_beta   90.00
_cell.angle_gamma   90.00
#
_symmetry.space_group_name_H-M   'P 1'
#
loop_
_entity.id
_entity.type
_entity.pdbx_description
1 polymer ?
#
loop_
_entity_poly.entity_id
_entity_poly.type
_entity_poly.pdbx_seq_one_letter_code
_entity_poly.pdbx_strand_id
1 'polypeptide(L)'
;MPKLPFDAARLCLPCRLALAYPRVIFLSLTTGNCNMTKKFESAAFAQSSEAAGVSAIDAYLNSLAAPQRFVGTANADVLTGTTGADVLEGLAGDDTYYVNHSGDVVVELANGGTDTVYTSVNYTVAENVENVHLTAAGLTVTGSATTNNIFYVDVPGGHVIDGGSTGNVVNYGGASAGVTAVFAPADGPLVARPGADVVRNVASIVGSKFNDVLTGNELRNFLAGGYGNDILQGGKGDDGLFGAMGDDTYIFARGDGADNITEMVEAGSRNVVSFLAGVSADQLWFRQVGANLEVSTIGTADRITINGWYNAGSPPRIDEFRTANGRVLLGSDVENLVRAMAVLVPPPAGQLTLPAGIAAALAPALAQNWRTEGPNQPTNGTFTGTANPDIIKGTAGADVMAGLGGDDIYYVNHGGDAVVEQAGGGRDTVYTTVNHTLAANVEEVHVSAAGLTVTGNGNANVFHVDAAGGNVLRGVGANTSATYAASKAGVTAAMIAVNGDATARPGSDVLVNISNVTGSAHDDVLSGNELANTLSGGLGNDTLQGGKGDDVLTGGLGDDIYVFARGDGADVIAEPSADANYDSIAFLAGVNIDQLWFRQVGADLEVSTIGTTDKITIRSWNAAAPNIEEFRTAAGHVMRGADVQLLVQAMANLTPPPLGQLTLPAATAAALAPVLAQAWHFNGPTQPTGQHFVGTANADVINGTAGADLLEGLGGDDTYYVNHSGDFIVERGNGGNDTVYTSVDYTVADNVEYVRLASAGLKVTGSAYNNNVFYVDTPGGNVLDGAGAGNSVTYSGASTGVTAVFAPVGGPLTARPGVDVLSNFGMLFGSKFDDVLIGNELKNILFGGFGNDIFQGGKGGDTLAGLAGDDTYIFARGDGADIIAETEEAGSHDVVSFLAGISAEQLWFRQVGANLEVSTIGTTDKITVNNWFADTAVRIEEFRMADGRVLLGSNVQNLVQAMASLTPPPAGQLTLPAGTAAILAPALAQNWRAAQQFGAASQGGSAAWQADPAHLVQAMAGFAVPAAASAPWSGHGNPSTQIQLAAAQ
;
A
#
# COMPACT_ATOMS: atom_id res chain seq x y z
N MET A 1 26.39 -63.50 7.59
CA MET A 1 25.99 -63.91 8.97
C MET A 1 27.11 -63.52 9.92
N PRO A 2 26.81 -63.14 11.18
CA PRO A 2 25.51 -62.82 11.80
C PRO A 2 25.53 -61.39 12.44
N LYS A 3 24.46 -60.67 12.78
CA LYS A 3 23.00 -60.88 12.88
C LYS A 3 22.32 -59.48 12.90
N LEU A 4 21.21 -59.35 12.16
CA LEU A 4 20.18 -58.27 12.09
C LEU A 4 19.41 -58.07 13.43
N PRO A 5 18.27 -57.30 13.55
CA PRO A 5 17.59 -56.27 12.70
C PRO A 5 17.00 -55.06 13.50
N PHE A 6 16.37 -54.08 12.84
CA PHE A 6 15.04 -53.46 13.15
C PHE A 6 14.78 -52.38 12.07
N ASP A 7 14.20 -52.72 10.92
CA ASP A 7 12.78 -52.95 10.59
C ASP A 7 11.93 -51.66 10.58
N ALA A 8 11.94 -50.99 9.43
CA ALA A 8 10.99 -49.95 9.05
C ALA A 8 10.22 -50.45 7.82
N ALA A 9 8.96 -50.87 8.02
CA ALA A 9 7.88 -50.83 7.03
C ALA A 9 6.66 -51.60 7.53
N ARG A 10 5.58 -50.88 7.87
CA ARG A 10 4.16 -51.23 7.60
C ARG A 10 3.23 -50.25 8.29
N LEU A 11 2.63 -49.32 7.53
CA LEU A 11 1.18 -49.32 7.28
C LEU A 11 0.83 -48.23 6.25
N CYS A 12 0.18 -48.63 5.16
CA CYS A 12 -0.47 -47.76 4.18
C CYS A 12 -1.98 -48.09 4.14
N LEU A 13 -2.79 -47.03 4.07
CA LEU A 13 -4.18 -46.90 3.56
C LEU A 13 -5.37 -47.43 4.41
N PRO A 14 -6.60 -46.90 4.24
CA PRO A 14 -7.05 -45.49 4.33
C PRO A 14 -8.39 -45.37 5.12
N CYS A 15 -8.81 -44.17 5.55
CA CYS A 15 -10.23 -43.94 5.85
C CYS A 15 -10.65 -42.51 5.50
N ARG A 16 -11.49 -42.40 4.46
CA ARG A 16 -12.37 -41.25 4.18
C ARG A 16 -13.59 -41.36 5.09
N LEU A 17 -13.97 -40.27 5.77
CA LEU A 17 -15.37 -39.83 5.87
C LEU A 17 -15.42 -38.34 6.23
N ALA A 18 -16.37 -37.62 5.63
CA ALA A 18 -16.46 -36.17 5.53
C ALA A 18 -17.49 -35.55 6.50
N LEU A 19 -17.45 -34.20 6.59
CA LEU A 19 -18.46 -33.21 7.07
C LEU A 19 -18.46 -32.97 8.61
N ALA A 20 -18.47 -31.75 9.19
CA ALA A 20 -18.54 -30.37 8.68
C ALA A 20 -18.18 -29.32 9.79
N TYR A 21 -17.63 -28.16 9.39
CA TYR A 21 -17.49 -26.84 10.07
C TYR A 21 -16.59 -26.68 11.33
N PRO A 22 -15.98 -25.48 11.54
CA PRO A 22 -14.58 -25.32 11.93
C PRO A 22 -14.39 -25.21 13.45
N ARG A 23 -13.31 -25.81 13.95
CA ARG A 23 -12.78 -25.56 15.29
C ARG A 23 -11.36 -25.02 15.19
N VAL A 24 -11.18 -23.89 15.86
CA VAL A 24 -9.95 -23.24 16.27
C VAL A 24 -8.94 -24.27 16.80
N ILE A 25 -7.71 -24.22 16.28
CA ILE A 25 -6.59 -25.06 16.71
C ILE A 25 -5.93 -24.39 17.93
N PHE A 26 -6.00 -25.02 19.10
CA PHE A 26 -5.07 -24.76 20.19
C PHE A 26 -3.84 -25.65 20.01
N LEU A 27 -2.68 -25.04 19.75
CA LEU A 27 -1.39 -25.71 19.80
C LEU A 27 -0.94 -25.83 21.27
N SER A 28 -0.81 -27.06 21.76
CA SER A 28 -0.21 -27.37 23.06
C SER A 28 1.32 -27.37 22.92
N LEU A 29 1.99 -26.42 23.57
CA LEU A 29 3.44 -26.44 23.77
C LEU A 29 3.73 -27.01 25.16
N THR A 30 4.13 -28.28 25.20
CA THR A 30 4.86 -28.86 26.32
C THR A 30 6.32 -28.94 25.92
N THR A 31 7.20 -28.20 26.58
CA THR A 31 8.50 -28.69 27.08
C THR A 31 9.10 -27.63 28.00
N GLY A 32 9.21 -27.97 29.28
CA GLY A 32 10.15 -27.30 30.17
C GLY A 32 11.56 -27.82 29.90
N ASN A 33 12.53 -26.92 29.84
CA ASN A 33 13.72 -27.00 30.69
C ASN A 33 14.52 -25.69 30.65
N CYS A 34 14.72 -25.15 31.84
CA CYS A 34 15.62 -24.05 32.15
C CYS A 34 17.05 -24.38 31.71
N ASN A 35 17.72 -23.43 31.04
CA ASN A 35 19.12 -23.16 31.35
C ASN A 35 19.42 -21.66 31.21
N MET A 36 19.80 -21.06 32.32
CA MET A 36 20.18 -19.65 32.42
C MET A 36 21.49 -19.41 31.67
N THR A 37 21.53 -18.44 30.75
CA THR A 37 22.78 -17.74 30.43
C THR A 37 22.54 -16.24 30.55
N LYS A 38 23.41 -15.58 31.32
CA LYS A 38 23.27 -14.22 31.86
C LYS A 38 23.09 -13.17 30.77
N LYS A 39 22.21 -12.21 31.08
CA LYS A 39 22.11 -10.86 30.51
C LYS A 39 23.49 -10.19 30.33
N PHE A 40 23.74 -9.69 29.12
CA PHE A 40 24.35 -8.38 28.95
C PHE A 40 23.25 -7.45 28.47
N GLU A 41 22.82 -6.54 29.35
CA GLU A 41 22.05 -5.36 28.96
C GLU A 41 23.05 -4.32 28.46
N SER A 42 22.88 -3.82 27.24
CA SER A 42 23.32 -2.47 26.88
C SER A 42 22.31 -1.84 25.94
N ALA A 43 21.50 -0.96 26.51
CA ALA A 43 20.71 0.00 25.77
C ALA A 43 21.62 1.03 25.09
N ALA A 44 21.32 1.33 23.83
CA ALA A 44 21.50 2.59 23.09
C ALA A 44 21.97 2.31 21.65
N PHE A 45 21.00 2.21 20.74
CA PHE A 45 21.20 2.49 19.32
C PHE A 45 20.69 3.91 19.06
N ALA A 46 21.56 4.77 18.52
CA ALA A 46 21.23 5.84 17.59
C ALA A 46 22.49 6.18 16.78
N GLN A 47 22.31 6.38 15.48
CA GLN A 47 23.29 6.18 14.39
C GLN A 47 24.22 7.37 14.07
N SER A 48 25.28 7.00 13.32
CA SER A 48 25.91 7.67 12.17
C SER A 48 27.13 8.60 12.38
N SER A 49 28.28 8.18 11.85
CA SER A 49 28.98 8.81 10.72
C SER A 49 30.24 7.99 10.36
N GLU A 50 30.53 7.93 9.07
CA GLU A 50 31.58 7.12 8.44
C GLU A 50 33.01 7.43 8.90
N ALA A 51 33.86 6.41 8.75
CA ALA A 51 35.33 6.39 8.64
C ALA A 51 36.10 5.67 9.78
N ALA A 52 36.47 4.43 9.47
CA ALA A 52 37.65 3.68 9.93
C ALA A 52 37.98 3.71 11.44
N GLY A 53 37.49 2.70 12.16
CA GLY A 53 38.02 2.28 13.44
C GLY A 53 37.77 0.80 13.66
N VAL A 54 38.73 -0.05 13.26
CA VAL A 54 38.71 -1.48 13.60
C VAL A 54 38.60 -1.62 15.13
N SER A 55 37.68 -2.45 15.62
CA SER A 55 37.46 -2.58 17.06
C SER A 55 38.72 -3.07 17.77
N ALA A 56 38.83 -2.87 19.08
CA ALA A 56 39.97 -3.36 19.84
C ALA A 56 40.13 -4.91 19.79
N ILE A 57 39.04 -5.62 19.49
CA ILE A 57 39.05 -7.06 19.23
C ILE A 57 39.63 -7.35 17.85
N ASP A 58 39.22 -6.60 16.82
CA ASP A 58 39.74 -6.76 15.46
C ASP A 58 41.24 -6.42 15.41
N ALA A 59 41.70 -5.40 16.15
CA ALA A 59 43.11 -5.05 16.24
C ALA A 59 43.98 -6.15 16.90
N TYR A 60 43.42 -6.93 17.83
CA TYR A 60 44.09 -8.07 18.47
C TYR A 60 44.10 -9.31 17.57
N LEU A 61 42.98 -9.62 16.92
CA LEU A 61 42.88 -10.73 15.96
C LEU A 61 43.77 -10.48 14.73
N ASN A 62 43.80 -9.26 14.20
CA ASN A 62 44.67 -8.85 13.10
C ASN A 62 46.18 -8.91 13.43
N SER A 63 46.57 -9.07 14.70
CA SER A 63 47.98 -9.20 15.12
C SER A 63 48.51 -10.64 15.02
N LEU A 64 47.65 -11.63 14.75
CA LEU A 64 48.00 -13.04 14.65
C LEU A 64 48.17 -13.43 13.16
N ALA A 65 49.41 -13.43 12.65
CA ALA A 65 49.72 -13.78 11.26
C ALA A 65 49.65 -15.30 10.93
N ALA A 66 49.01 -16.11 11.76
CA ALA A 66 48.95 -17.57 11.60
C ALA A 66 47.54 -18.02 11.17
N PRO A 67 47.40 -18.95 10.20
CA PRO A 67 46.11 -19.41 9.70
C PRO A 67 45.13 -19.78 10.80
N GLN A 68 43.98 -19.14 10.84
CA GLN A 68 42.87 -19.40 11.74
C GLN A 68 41.72 -20.11 10.99
N ARG A 69 40.83 -20.77 11.73
CA ARG A 69 39.54 -21.27 11.21
C ARG A 69 38.41 -20.68 12.03
N PHE A 70 37.51 -19.95 11.39
CA PHE A 70 36.31 -19.37 11.96
C PHE A 70 35.11 -20.17 11.46
N VAL A 71 34.30 -20.69 12.38
CA VAL A 71 33.11 -21.48 12.06
C VAL A 71 31.90 -20.78 12.64
N GLY A 72 30.91 -20.50 11.78
CA GLY A 72 29.61 -19.93 12.11
C GLY A 72 28.66 -20.94 12.77
N THR A 73 27.40 -20.57 12.79
CA THR A 73 26.26 -21.29 13.34
C THR A 73 25.42 -21.90 12.21
N ALA A 74 24.11 -22.04 12.36
CA ALA A 74 23.22 -22.50 11.28
C ALA A 74 22.19 -21.41 10.91
N ASN A 75 22.52 -20.15 11.25
CA ASN A 75 21.75 -18.95 10.92
C ASN A 75 22.64 -18.04 10.07
N ALA A 76 22.10 -16.95 9.55
CA ALA A 76 22.90 -15.93 8.85
C ALA A 76 24.01 -15.35 9.76
N ASP A 77 25.27 -15.62 9.40
CA ASP A 77 26.47 -15.21 10.12
C ASP A 77 27.30 -14.20 9.31
N VAL A 78 28.06 -13.35 10.02
CA VAL A 78 29.04 -12.44 9.41
C VAL A 78 30.45 -12.84 9.86
N LEU A 79 31.26 -13.32 8.92
CA LEU A 79 32.57 -13.89 9.18
C LEU A 79 33.68 -13.04 8.53
N THR A 80 34.62 -12.57 9.34
CA THR A 80 35.81 -11.85 8.88
C THR A 80 37.07 -12.47 9.49
N GLY A 81 38.07 -12.73 8.64
CA GLY A 81 39.35 -13.26 9.05
C GLY A 81 40.26 -12.20 9.71
N THR A 82 41.42 -12.67 10.16
CA THR A 82 42.58 -11.84 10.50
C THR A 82 43.23 -11.28 9.23
N THR A 83 44.46 -10.76 9.31
CA THR A 83 45.22 -10.37 8.11
C THR A 83 46.03 -11.52 7.49
N GLY A 84 45.99 -12.72 8.10
CA GLY A 84 46.61 -13.95 7.60
C GLY A 84 45.69 -14.74 6.66
N ALA A 85 46.16 -15.88 6.16
CA ALA A 85 45.36 -16.77 5.31
C ALA A 85 44.45 -17.67 6.17
N ASP A 86 43.15 -17.38 6.21
CA ASP A 86 42.19 -17.99 7.13
C ASP A 86 41.16 -18.90 6.44
N VAL A 87 40.47 -19.74 7.22
CA VAL A 87 39.32 -20.53 6.76
C VAL A 87 38.06 -19.96 7.39
N LEU A 88 37.07 -19.55 6.58
CA LEU A 88 35.79 -19.02 7.03
C LEU A 88 34.68 -20.00 6.62
N GLU A 89 33.92 -20.53 7.58
CA GLU A 89 32.94 -21.60 7.35
C GLU A 89 31.61 -21.29 8.02
N GLY A 90 30.58 -20.96 7.25
CA GLY A 90 29.28 -20.45 7.70
C GLY A 90 28.27 -21.53 8.06
N LEU A 91 28.33 -22.68 7.36
CA LEU A 91 27.45 -23.84 7.48
C LEU A 91 26.11 -23.69 6.75
N ALA A 92 25.05 -23.25 7.43
CA ALA A 92 23.72 -23.08 6.83
C ALA A 92 23.16 -21.73 7.31
N GLY A 93 22.28 -21.12 6.51
CA GLY A 93 21.94 -19.70 6.66
C GLY A 93 22.47 -18.90 5.48
N ASP A 94 22.04 -17.65 5.38
CA ASP A 94 22.52 -16.70 4.37
C ASP A 94 23.74 -15.97 4.95
N ASP A 95 24.94 -16.44 4.66
CA ASP A 95 26.17 -16.03 5.32
C ASP A 95 26.92 -14.93 4.57
N THR A 96 27.64 -14.07 5.31
CA THR A 96 28.44 -12.97 4.75
C THR A 96 29.91 -13.07 5.16
N TYR A 97 30.80 -13.04 4.18
CA TYR A 97 32.24 -13.21 4.36
C TYR A 97 33.01 -11.95 3.96
N TYR A 98 33.98 -11.54 4.77
CA TYR A 98 34.93 -10.48 4.42
C TYR A 98 36.33 -11.06 4.21
N VAL A 99 36.74 -11.12 2.94
CA VAL A 99 38.04 -11.62 2.49
C VAL A 99 39.00 -10.45 2.31
N ASN A 100 40.08 -10.47 3.11
CA ASN A 100 41.07 -9.40 3.16
C ASN A 100 42.49 -9.91 2.84
N HIS A 101 42.67 -11.22 2.71
CA HIS A 101 43.93 -11.84 2.36
C HIS A 101 43.71 -12.88 1.23
N SER A 102 44.56 -12.87 0.21
CA SER A 102 44.35 -13.70 -0.99
C SER A 102 44.51 -15.21 -0.77
N GLY A 103 44.86 -15.60 0.47
CA GLY A 103 44.96 -16.99 0.90
C GLY A 103 43.77 -17.46 1.73
N ASP A 104 42.76 -16.61 1.95
CA ASP A 104 41.55 -16.98 2.67
C ASP A 104 40.75 -18.02 1.88
N VAL A 105 40.07 -18.91 2.60
CA VAL A 105 39.25 -19.99 2.03
C VAL A 105 37.87 -19.94 2.68
N VAL A 106 36.85 -19.66 1.87
CA VAL A 106 35.45 -19.81 2.28
C VAL A 106 35.00 -21.26 2.08
N VAL A 107 34.22 -21.81 3.01
CA VAL A 107 33.66 -23.16 2.95
C VAL A 107 32.16 -23.11 3.14
N GLU A 108 31.43 -23.48 2.08
CA GLU A 108 29.96 -23.47 2.08
C GLU A 108 29.31 -24.83 1.78
N LEU A 109 28.12 -25.03 2.34
CA LEU A 109 27.31 -26.22 2.10
C LEU A 109 26.36 -26.04 0.91
N ALA A 110 26.16 -27.12 0.15
CA ALA A 110 25.18 -27.10 -0.94
C ALA A 110 23.75 -26.93 -0.39
N ASN A 111 23.03 -25.90 -0.86
CA ASN A 111 21.72 -25.46 -0.34
C ASN A 111 21.77 -24.98 1.12
N GLY A 112 22.90 -24.41 1.56
CA GLY A 112 23.08 -23.82 2.90
C GLY A 112 22.27 -22.53 3.08
N GLY A 113 22.19 -21.71 2.04
CA GLY A 113 21.47 -20.45 1.99
C GLY A 113 21.86 -19.70 0.71
N THR A 114 21.74 -18.37 0.73
CA THR A 114 22.30 -17.46 -0.28
C THR A 114 23.47 -16.70 0.31
N ASP A 115 24.68 -17.02 -0.14
CA ASP A 115 25.90 -16.58 0.56
C ASP A 115 26.62 -15.45 -0.18
N THR A 116 27.26 -14.56 0.57
CA THR A 116 27.85 -13.31 0.07
C THR A 116 29.31 -13.16 0.50
N VAL A 117 30.21 -12.90 -0.46
CA VAL A 117 31.63 -12.60 -0.20
C VAL A 117 31.94 -11.15 -0.58
N TYR A 118 32.41 -10.36 0.38
CA TYR A 118 33.08 -9.08 0.15
C TYR A 118 34.58 -9.29 0.08
N THR A 119 35.20 -8.99 -1.07
CA THR A 119 36.66 -9.08 -1.24
C THR A 119 37.28 -7.73 -1.55
N SER A 120 38.44 -7.48 -0.91
CA SER A 120 39.30 -6.32 -1.18
C SER A 120 40.65 -6.71 -1.82
N VAL A 121 40.80 -8.00 -2.15
CA VAL A 121 42.02 -8.61 -2.69
C VAL A 121 41.69 -9.57 -3.84
N ASN A 122 42.71 -10.01 -4.57
CA ASN A 122 42.53 -11.05 -5.59
C ASN A 122 42.03 -12.34 -4.92
N TYR A 123 41.00 -12.96 -5.49
CA TYR A 123 40.29 -14.05 -4.83
C TYR A 123 39.77 -15.11 -5.81
N THR A 124 39.71 -16.36 -5.35
CA THR A 124 39.04 -17.45 -6.06
C THR A 124 37.84 -17.88 -5.22
N VAL A 125 36.65 -17.72 -5.79
CA VAL A 125 35.37 -17.93 -5.12
C VAL A 125 35.17 -19.42 -4.88
N ALA A 126 34.74 -19.76 -3.67
CA ALA A 126 34.44 -21.13 -3.28
C ALA A 126 33.17 -21.64 -3.99
N GLU A 127 33.00 -22.97 -4.02
CA GLU A 127 31.73 -23.57 -4.45
C GLU A 127 30.60 -23.17 -3.49
N ASN A 128 29.37 -23.07 -4.02
CA ASN A 128 28.14 -22.71 -3.29
C ASN A 128 28.10 -21.28 -2.72
N VAL A 129 28.95 -20.36 -3.19
CA VAL A 129 28.78 -18.92 -2.91
C VAL A 129 28.05 -18.28 -4.08
N GLU A 130 26.98 -17.54 -3.84
CA GLU A 130 26.18 -16.91 -4.91
C GLU A 130 26.63 -15.48 -5.20
N ASN A 131 26.87 -14.66 -4.18
CA ASN A 131 27.12 -13.22 -4.35
C ASN A 131 28.57 -12.85 -4.03
N VAL A 132 29.19 -12.01 -4.86
CA VAL A 132 30.59 -11.59 -4.68
C VAL A 132 30.73 -10.08 -4.90
N HIS A 133 31.00 -9.34 -3.85
CA HIS A 133 31.24 -7.90 -3.86
C HIS A 133 32.73 -7.56 -3.99
N LEU A 134 33.08 -6.77 -5.00
CA LEU A 134 34.44 -6.28 -5.25
C LEU A 134 34.56 -4.85 -4.69
N THR A 135 35.25 -4.72 -3.55
CA THR A 135 35.28 -3.50 -2.73
C THR A 135 36.54 -2.64 -2.92
N ALA A 136 37.44 -3.04 -3.82
CA ALA A 136 38.66 -2.30 -4.15
C ALA A 136 38.92 -2.40 -5.66
N ALA A 137 39.55 -1.39 -6.27
CA ALA A 137 39.83 -1.38 -7.71
C ALA A 137 40.93 -2.38 -8.14
N GLY A 138 40.87 -2.84 -9.39
CA GLY A 138 41.97 -3.58 -10.04
C GLY A 138 42.13 -5.02 -9.57
N LEU A 139 41.08 -5.63 -9.04
CA LEU A 139 41.11 -7.02 -8.55
C LEU A 139 41.04 -8.03 -9.68
N THR A 140 41.72 -9.16 -9.49
CA THR A 140 41.53 -10.38 -10.27
C THR A 140 40.70 -11.36 -9.46
N VAL A 141 39.50 -11.69 -9.94
CA VAL A 141 38.57 -12.61 -9.27
C VAL A 141 38.20 -13.75 -10.20
N THR A 142 38.23 -14.98 -9.68
CA THR A 142 37.79 -16.18 -10.40
C THR A 142 36.62 -16.81 -9.68
N GLY A 143 35.48 -16.95 -10.35
CA GLY A 143 34.25 -17.57 -9.88
C GLY A 143 34.33 -19.08 -9.76
N SER A 144 33.25 -19.63 -9.24
CA SER A 144 33.06 -21.07 -9.07
C SER A 144 32.88 -21.78 -10.41
N ALA A 145 33.40 -23.00 -10.50
CA ALA A 145 33.20 -23.85 -11.67
C ALA A 145 31.79 -24.48 -11.73
N THR A 146 31.07 -24.50 -10.62
CA THR A 146 29.79 -25.25 -10.46
C THR A 146 28.63 -24.40 -9.97
N THR A 147 28.90 -23.19 -9.49
CA THR A 147 27.90 -22.25 -8.96
C THR A 147 27.87 -21.02 -9.84
N ASN A 148 26.67 -20.55 -10.19
CA ASN A 148 26.53 -19.28 -10.89
C ASN A 148 26.65 -18.15 -9.87
N ASN A 149 27.72 -17.38 -9.97
CA ASN A 149 27.98 -16.22 -9.15
C ASN A 149 27.36 -14.95 -9.77
N ILE A 150 26.96 -14.01 -8.91
CA ILE A 150 26.71 -12.61 -9.25
C ILE A 150 27.86 -11.78 -8.66
N PHE A 151 28.63 -11.14 -9.53
CA PHE A 151 29.71 -10.24 -9.14
C PHE A 151 29.18 -8.80 -9.07
N TYR A 152 29.04 -8.28 -7.86
CA TYR A 152 28.73 -6.87 -7.60
C TYR A 152 30.03 -6.07 -7.58
N VAL A 153 30.17 -5.10 -8.48
CA VAL A 153 31.37 -4.26 -8.55
C VAL A 153 31.07 -2.91 -7.94
N ASP A 154 31.40 -2.75 -6.66
CA ASP A 154 31.09 -1.55 -5.88
C ASP A 154 32.09 -0.41 -6.18
N VAL A 155 33.37 -0.76 -6.41
CA VAL A 155 34.44 0.18 -6.72
C VAL A 155 34.98 -0.12 -8.12
N PRO A 156 34.61 0.64 -9.17
CA PRO A 156 35.11 0.40 -10.52
C PRO A 156 36.62 0.69 -10.62
N GLY A 157 37.35 0.00 -11.51
CA GLY A 157 38.76 0.35 -11.75
C GLY A 157 39.70 -0.69 -12.35
N GLY A 158 39.32 -1.37 -13.43
CA GLY A 158 40.22 -2.22 -14.22
C GLY A 158 40.33 -3.66 -13.72
N HIS A 159 39.21 -4.23 -13.27
CA HIS A 159 39.11 -5.60 -12.78
C HIS A 159 39.31 -6.63 -13.88
N VAL A 160 39.77 -7.82 -13.48
CA VAL A 160 39.78 -9.01 -14.31
C VAL A 160 38.86 -10.04 -13.67
N ILE A 161 37.69 -10.25 -14.24
CA ILE A 161 36.65 -11.13 -13.72
C ILE A 161 36.52 -12.34 -14.64
N ASP A 162 36.74 -13.51 -14.07
CA ASP A 162 36.46 -14.79 -14.72
C ASP A 162 35.36 -15.49 -13.94
N GLY A 163 34.16 -15.66 -14.49
CA GLY A 163 33.10 -16.34 -13.75
C GLY A 163 33.32 -17.84 -13.53
N GLY A 164 34.33 -18.47 -14.13
CA GLY A 164 34.65 -19.89 -13.93
C GLY A 164 33.71 -20.87 -14.65
N SER A 165 32.46 -20.49 -14.87
CA SER A 165 31.42 -21.20 -15.66
C SER A 165 30.62 -20.19 -16.52
N THR A 166 29.67 -20.59 -17.37
CA THR A 166 29.03 -19.62 -18.30
C THR A 166 27.74 -18.97 -17.78
N GLY A 167 27.25 -19.30 -16.59
CA GLY A 167 25.96 -18.82 -16.06
C GLY A 167 26.04 -17.61 -15.15
N ASN A 168 27.21 -16.97 -15.03
CA ASN A 168 27.47 -15.88 -14.10
C ASN A 168 26.96 -14.52 -14.58
N VAL A 169 26.83 -13.55 -13.67
CA VAL A 169 26.46 -12.16 -13.99
C VAL A 169 27.47 -11.20 -13.37
N VAL A 170 27.83 -10.13 -14.07
CA VAL A 170 28.53 -8.98 -13.49
C VAL A 170 27.56 -7.81 -13.40
N ASN A 171 27.45 -7.21 -12.23
CA ASN A 171 26.49 -6.17 -11.91
C ASN A 171 27.20 -4.93 -11.34
N TYR A 172 27.09 -3.81 -12.06
CA TYR A 172 27.65 -2.51 -11.70
C TYR A 172 26.62 -1.56 -11.09
N GLY A 173 25.40 -2.01 -10.78
CA GLY A 173 24.32 -1.16 -10.25
C GLY A 173 24.64 -0.45 -8.93
N GLY A 174 25.64 -0.93 -8.18
CA GLY A 174 26.18 -0.29 -6.97
C GLY A 174 27.38 0.65 -7.20
N ALA A 175 27.91 0.73 -8.42
CA ALA A 175 29.07 1.55 -8.74
C ALA A 175 28.78 3.04 -8.55
N SER A 176 29.81 3.80 -8.15
CA SER A 176 29.72 5.24 -7.86
C SER A 176 29.99 6.16 -9.05
N ALA A 177 30.28 5.59 -10.22
CA ALA A 177 30.52 6.29 -11.48
C ALA A 177 30.27 5.35 -12.68
N GLY A 178 30.17 5.93 -13.87
CA GLY A 178 30.03 5.16 -15.12
C GLY A 178 31.22 4.23 -15.38
N VAL A 179 30.92 3.06 -15.92
CA VAL A 179 31.85 1.94 -16.05
C VAL A 179 32.17 1.66 -17.51
N THR A 180 33.39 1.17 -17.75
CA THR A 180 33.77 0.60 -19.04
C THR A 180 34.10 -0.86 -18.85
N ALA A 181 33.29 -1.75 -19.43
CA ALA A 181 33.46 -3.20 -19.29
C ALA A 181 33.49 -3.89 -20.65
N VAL A 182 34.44 -4.81 -20.81
CA VAL A 182 34.69 -5.50 -22.08
C VAL A 182 34.73 -7.01 -21.86
N PHE A 183 33.94 -7.75 -22.62
CA PHE A 183 34.09 -9.20 -22.70
C PHE A 183 35.41 -9.54 -23.40
N ALA A 184 36.23 -10.36 -22.75
CA ALA A 184 37.45 -10.90 -23.34
C ALA A 184 37.11 -11.91 -24.45
N PRO A 185 37.97 -12.09 -25.46
CA PRO A 185 37.80 -13.16 -26.45
C PRO A 185 37.81 -14.54 -25.79
N ALA A 186 37.06 -15.50 -26.36
CA ALA A 186 36.87 -16.85 -25.83
C ALA A 186 38.19 -17.60 -25.58
N ASP A 187 39.17 -17.43 -26.48
CA ASP A 187 40.51 -18.04 -26.41
C ASP A 187 41.63 -17.02 -26.16
N GLY A 188 41.28 -15.78 -25.78
CA GLY A 188 42.22 -14.67 -25.59
C GLY A 188 42.83 -14.62 -24.18
N PRO A 189 44.00 -13.97 -24.00
CA PRO A 189 44.56 -13.76 -22.67
C PRO A 189 43.69 -12.75 -21.88
N LEU A 190 43.36 -13.10 -20.64
CA LEU A 190 42.80 -12.16 -19.66
C LEU A 190 43.89 -11.19 -19.20
N VAL A 191 43.98 -10.04 -19.86
CA VAL A 191 44.93 -8.99 -19.51
C VAL A 191 44.16 -7.77 -19.04
N ALA A 192 44.49 -7.28 -17.86
CA ALA A 192 43.93 -6.05 -17.32
C ALA A 192 44.09 -4.89 -18.33
N ARG A 193 43.04 -4.10 -18.50
CA ARG A 193 43.06 -2.88 -19.33
C ARG A 193 42.97 -1.67 -18.39
N PRO A 194 43.86 -0.67 -18.52
CA PRO A 194 43.78 0.52 -17.68
C PRO A 194 42.41 1.19 -17.82
N GLY A 195 41.67 1.29 -16.71
CA GLY A 195 40.36 1.95 -16.64
C GLY A 195 39.19 1.17 -17.23
N ALA A 196 39.39 -0.07 -17.70
CA ALA A 196 38.31 -0.91 -18.21
C ALA A 196 38.35 -2.31 -17.61
N ASP A 197 37.20 -2.80 -17.18
CA ASP A 197 37.05 -4.13 -16.62
C ASP A 197 37.01 -5.16 -17.74
N VAL A 198 37.69 -6.28 -17.54
CA VAL A 198 37.80 -7.37 -18.52
C VAL A 198 37.13 -8.60 -17.95
N VAL A 199 36.10 -9.07 -18.66
CA VAL A 199 35.19 -10.10 -18.16
C VAL A 199 35.22 -11.32 -19.07
N ARG A 200 35.24 -12.54 -18.51
CA ARG A 200 35.02 -13.79 -19.26
C ARG A 200 34.13 -14.74 -18.47
N ASN A 201 33.60 -15.75 -19.16
CA ASN A 201 32.78 -16.80 -18.53
C ASN A 201 31.64 -16.19 -17.70
N VAL A 202 30.92 -15.26 -18.32
CA VAL A 202 29.81 -14.53 -17.72
C VAL A 202 28.73 -14.46 -18.78
N ALA A 203 27.48 -14.71 -18.40
CA ALA A 203 26.32 -14.67 -19.29
C ALA A 203 25.91 -13.23 -19.62
N SER A 204 25.96 -12.34 -18.63
CA SER A 204 25.53 -10.96 -18.79
C SER A 204 26.34 -9.94 -17.99
N ILE A 205 26.42 -8.75 -18.54
CA ILE A 205 26.87 -7.54 -17.83
C ILE A 205 25.66 -6.63 -17.65
N VAL A 206 25.45 -6.15 -16.43
CA VAL A 206 24.50 -5.09 -16.09
C VAL A 206 25.31 -3.88 -15.64
N GLY A 207 25.14 -2.75 -16.32
CA GLY A 207 25.81 -1.51 -16.00
C GLY A 207 25.27 -0.83 -14.74
N SER A 208 25.73 0.38 -14.54
CA SER A 208 25.54 1.23 -13.38
C SER A 208 24.32 2.15 -13.53
N LYS A 209 24.28 3.21 -12.72
CA LYS A 209 23.25 4.27 -12.79
C LYS A 209 23.75 5.50 -13.55
N PHE A 210 24.90 5.37 -14.22
CA PHE A 210 25.63 6.42 -14.90
C PHE A 210 26.00 5.94 -16.29
N ASN A 211 26.39 6.87 -17.15
CA ASN A 211 26.78 6.60 -18.53
C ASN A 211 27.91 5.55 -18.63
N ASP A 212 27.58 4.37 -19.14
CA ASP A 212 28.45 3.22 -19.25
C ASP A 212 28.89 2.95 -20.68
N VAL A 213 29.96 2.17 -20.82
CA VAL A 213 30.44 1.64 -22.11
C VAL A 213 30.64 0.14 -21.98
N LEU A 214 29.71 -0.62 -22.57
CA LEU A 214 29.68 -2.08 -22.50
C LEU A 214 29.98 -2.66 -23.88
N THR A 215 31.02 -3.51 -23.97
CA THR A 215 31.43 -4.13 -25.23
C THR A 215 31.50 -5.64 -25.09
N GLY A 216 30.76 -6.35 -25.93
CA GLY A 216 30.82 -7.80 -26.05
C GLY A 216 32.00 -8.30 -26.88
N ASN A 217 32.00 -9.60 -27.18
CA ASN A 217 33.06 -10.32 -27.86
C ASN A 217 32.53 -11.06 -29.09
N GLU A 218 33.08 -12.21 -29.46
CA GLU A 218 32.63 -13.03 -30.58
C GLU A 218 31.59 -14.10 -30.25
N LEU A 219 31.17 -14.17 -28.99
CA LEU A 219 30.14 -15.08 -28.49
C LEU A 219 28.83 -14.31 -28.32
N ARG A 220 27.73 -15.05 -28.22
CA ARG A 220 26.46 -14.47 -27.81
C ARG A 220 26.58 -13.85 -26.41
N ASN A 221 26.37 -12.55 -26.30
CA ASN A 221 26.40 -11.79 -25.07
C ASN A 221 25.03 -11.18 -24.74
N PHE A 222 24.83 -10.85 -23.46
CA PHE A 222 23.72 -10.02 -23.02
C PHE A 222 24.27 -8.81 -22.25
N LEU A 223 24.01 -7.61 -22.76
CA LEU A 223 24.47 -6.35 -22.19
C LEU A 223 23.26 -5.52 -21.79
N ALA A 224 23.20 -5.11 -20.53
CA ALA A 224 22.22 -4.14 -20.03
C ALA A 224 22.93 -2.87 -19.58
N GLY A 225 22.56 -1.70 -20.14
CA GLY A 225 23.13 -0.40 -19.83
C GLY A 225 22.83 0.01 -18.39
N GLY A 226 21.55 0.14 -18.05
CA GLY A 226 21.13 0.50 -16.70
C GLY A 226 20.42 1.84 -16.70
N TYR A 227 20.81 2.75 -15.82
CA TYR A 227 20.37 4.14 -15.95
C TYR A 227 21.52 4.96 -16.51
N GLY A 228 21.21 5.99 -17.29
CA GLY A 228 22.20 6.89 -17.86
C GLY A 228 22.25 6.78 -19.38
N ASN A 229 23.17 7.51 -20.00
CA ASN A 229 23.31 7.50 -21.45
C ASN A 229 24.40 6.49 -21.82
N ASP A 230 24.02 5.26 -22.11
CA ASP A 230 24.94 4.13 -22.22
C ASP A 230 25.36 3.85 -23.66
N ILE A 231 26.55 3.27 -23.83
CA ILE A 231 27.06 2.81 -25.13
C ILE A 231 27.18 1.30 -25.10
N LEU A 232 26.33 0.62 -25.87
CA LEU A 232 26.29 -0.84 -25.95
C LEU A 232 26.78 -1.30 -27.33
N GLN A 233 27.79 -2.18 -27.33
CA GLN A 233 28.27 -2.83 -28.54
C GLN A 233 28.29 -4.36 -28.32
N GLY A 234 27.42 -5.11 -28.99
CA GLY A 234 27.37 -6.57 -28.89
C GLY A 234 28.66 -7.26 -29.32
N GLY A 235 29.30 -6.74 -30.37
CA GLY A 235 30.47 -7.40 -30.96
C GLY A 235 30.02 -8.36 -32.06
N LYS A 236 30.65 -9.52 -32.19
CA LYS A 236 30.15 -10.56 -33.09
C LYS A 236 29.34 -11.57 -32.28
N GLY A 237 28.27 -12.08 -32.85
CA GLY A 237 27.42 -13.02 -32.12
C GLY A 237 25.98 -12.82 -32.51
N ASP A 238 25.09 -13.40 -31.74
CA ASP A 238 23.67 -13.03 -31.82
C ASP A 238 23.32 -12.45 -30.44
N ASP A 239 23.50 -11.15 -30.28
CA ASP A 239 23.59 -10.52 -28.97
C ASP A 239 22.26 -9.92 -28.50
N GLY A 240 22.07 -9.83 -27.17
CA GLY A 240 20.98 -9.10 -26.55
C GLY A 240 21.47 -7.79 -25.95
N LEU A 241 20.92 -6.67 -26.38
CA LEU A 241 21.29 -5.33 -25.92
C LEU A 241 20.06 -4.67 -25.29
N PHE A 242 20.19 -4.20 -24.07
CA PHE A 242 19.11 -3.54 -23.32
C PHE A 242 19.62 -2.22 -22.73
N GLY A 243 19.25 -1.09 -23.32
CA GLY A 243 19.70 0.24 -22.87
C GLY A 243 19.18 0.57 -21.47
N ALA A 244 17.86 0.39 -21.30
CA ALA A 244 17.08 0.69 -20.11
C ALA A 244 16.65 2.17 -20.01
N MET A 245 17.13 2.98 -19.06
CA MET A 245 16.69 4.38 -18.92
C MET A 245 17.80 5.35 -19.32
N GLY A 246 17.47 6.39 -20.08
CA GLY A 246 18.40 7.38 -20.60
C GLY A 246 18.55 7.37 -22.12
N ASP A 247 19.52 8.14 -22.63
CA ASP A 247 19.76 8.28 -24.08
C ASP A 247 20.87 7.32 -24.52
N ASP A 248 20.50 6.14 -25.00
CA ASP A 248 21.42 5.04 -25.26
C ASP A 248 21.92 4.99 -26.70
N THR A 249 23.16 4.51 -26.88
CA THR A 249 23.81 4.34 -28.18
C THR A 249 24.19 2.88 -28.42
N TYR A 250 23.57 2.27 -29.43
CA TYR A 250 23.85 0.91 -29.89
C TYR A 250 24.78 0.95 -31.09
N ILE A 251 25.95 0.33 -30.96
CA ILE A 251 26.94 0.27 -32.04
C ILE A 251 26.78 -1.04 -32.79
N PHE A 252 26.65 -0.94 -34.12
CA PHE A 252 26.55 -2.09 -35.00
C PHE A 252 27.51 -1.99 -36.19
N ALA A 253 28.14 -3.11 -36.52
CA ALA A 253 29.06 -3.27 -37.63
C ALA A 253 28.65 -4.44 -38.53
N ARG A 254 29.25 -4.48 -39.72
CA ARG A 254 29.10 -5.64 -40.61
C ARG A 254 29.87 -6.83 -40.03
N GLY A 255 29.21 -7.99 -39.97
CA GLY A 255 29.75 -9.21 -39.38
C GLY A 255 29.47 -9.36 -37.88
N ASP A 256 28.68 -8.44 -37.29
CA ASP A 256 28.27 -8.51 -35.89
C ASP A 256 27.23 -9.61 -35.65
N GLY A 257 26.52 -10.06 -36.70
CA GLY A 257 25.54 -11.13 -36.59
C GLY A 257 24.13 -10.61 -36.31
N ALA A 258 23.34 -11.35 -35.53
CA ALA A 258 21.92 -11.07 -35.36
C ALA A 258 21.56 -10.58 -33.96
N ASP A 259 21.59 -9.26 -33.81
CA ASP A 259 21.43 -8.62 -32.52
C ASP A 259 19.97 -8.23 -32.24
N ASN A 260 19.64 -8.19 -30.96
CA ASN A 260 18.32 -7.88 -30.46
C ASN A 260 18.39 -6.73 -29.46
N ILE A 261 17.84 -5.58 -29.85
CA ILE A 261 17.73 -4.39 -29.01
C ILE A 261 16.37 -4.39 -28.32
N THR A 262 16.40 -4.19 -27.02
CA THR A 262 15.21 -3.96 -26.20
C THR A 262 15.36 -2.59 -25.56
N GLU A 263 14.30 -1.80 -25.63
CA GLU A 263 14.29 -0.44 -25.12
C GLU A 263 13.05 -0.19 -24.28
N MET A 264 13.21 0.64 -23.24
CA MET A 264 12.08 1.17 -22.51
C MET A 264 11.57 2.44 -23.22
N VAL A 265 10.27 2.71 -23.14
CA VAL A 265 9.73 3.95 -23.69
C VAL A 265 9.88 5.02 -22.63
N GLU A 266 10.82 5.93 -22.83
CA GLU A 266 10.98 7.13 -22.02
C GLU A 266 10.67 8.36 -22.89
N ALA A 267 9.79 9.23 -22.43
CA ALA A 267 9.39 10.40 -23.18
C ALA A 267 10.55 11.42 -23.23
N GLY A 268 10.92 11.84 -24.45
CA GLY A 268 12.08 12.73 -24.65
C GLY A 268 13.45 12.06 -24.61
N SER A 269 13.51 10.74 -24.41
CA SER A 269 14.75 9.98 -24.61
C SER A 269 15.19 10.08 -26.08
N ARG A 270 16.49 10.01 -26.32
CA ARG A 270 17.08 10.03 -27.66
C ARG A 270 18.03 8.87 -27.87
N ASN A 271 17.46 7.73 -28.21
CA ASN A 271 18.20 6.50 -28.46
C ASN A 271 18.73 6.44 -29.90
N VAL A 272 19.96 5.96 -30.05
CA VAL A 272 20.71 6.00 -31.30
C VAL A 272 21.23 4.62 -31.67
N VAL A 273 20.95 4.17 -32.88
CA VAL A 273 21.71 3.08 -33.52
C VAL A 273 22.78 3.69 -34.41
N SER A 274 24.04 3.44 -34.09
CA SER A 274 25.21 3.95 -34.82
C SER A 274 25.88 2.84 -35.61
N PHE A 275 25.83 2.96 -36.94
CA PHE A 275 26.47 2.05 -37.88
C PHE A 275 27.93 2.45 -38.14
N LEU A 276 28.85 1.52 -37.88
CA LEU A 276 30.27 1.71 -38.16
C LEU A 276 30.58 1.73 -39.67
N ALA A 277 31.81 2.12 -40.01
CA ALA A 277 32.26 2.20 -41.40
C ALA A 277 32.07 0.86 -42.15
N GLY A 278 31.47 0.91 -43.34
CA GLY A 278 31.11 -0.27 -44.14
C GLY A 278 29.60 -0.60 -44.16
N VAL A 279 28.79 0.13 -43.40
CA VAL A 279 27.32 0.08 -43.44
C VAL A 279 26.79 1.49 -43.71
N SER A 280 26.46 1.78 -44.97
CA SER A 280 25.87 3.06 -45.41
C SER A 280 24.36 2.95 -45.58
N ALA A 281 23.66 4.10 -45.72
CA ALA A 281 22.21 4.15 -45.85
C ALA A 281 21.63 3.26 -46.97
N ASP A 282 22.34 3.12 -48.09
CA ASP A 282 21.96 2.27 -49.23
C ASP A 282 22.30 0.77 -49.03
N GLN A 283 22.94 0.43 -47.91
CA GLN A 283 23.27 -0.94 -47.51
C GLN A 283 22.29 -1.51 -46.48
N LEU A 284 21.33 -0.71 -46.01
CA LEU A 284 20.37 -1.09 -44.98
C LEU A 284 19.04 -1.48 -45.61
N TRP A 285 18.41 -2.51 -45.05
CA TRP A 285 17.08 -2.98 -45.44
C TRP A 285 16.17 -3.05 -44.22
N PHE A 286 15.10 -2.27 -44.24
CA PHE A 286 14.13 -2.14 -43.16
C PHE A 286 12.90 -3.00 -43.45
N ARG A 287 12.47 -3.79 -42.46
CA ARG A 287 11.25 -4.58 -42.55
C ARG A 287 10.53 -4.66 -41.21
N GLN A 288 9.20 -4.66 -41.25
CA GLN A 288 8.39 -5.03 -40.10
C GLN A 288 8.28 -6.55 -39.99
N VAL A 289 8.53 -7.09 -38.79
CA VAL A 289 8.36 -8.53 -38.47
C VAL A 289 7.53 -8.63 -37.19
N GLY A 290 6.23 -8.89 -37.33
CA GLY A 290 5.31 -8.86 -36.19
C GLY A 290 5.26 -7.47 -35.55
N ALA A 291 5.51 -7.39 -34.25
CA ALA A 291 5.60 -6.13 -33.50
C ALA A 291 6.98 -5.45 -33.57
N ASN A 292 7.97 -6.09 -34.22
CA ASN A 292 9.36 -5.65 -34.21
C ASN A 292 9.75 -4.98 -35.53
N LEU A 293 10.73 -4.07 -35.45
CA LEU A 293 11.44 -3.56 -36.61
C LEU A 293 12.72 -4.40 -36.78
N GLU A 294 12.99 -4.85 -38.00
CA GLU A 294 14.27 -5.47 -38.33
C GLU A 294 15.01 -4.62 -39.36
N VAL A 295 16.29 -4.36 -39.08
CA VAL A 295 17.21 -3.63 -39.93
C VAL A 295 18.36 -4.57 -40.32
N SER A 296 18.36 -5.06 -41.55
CA SER A 296 19.38 -5.97 -42.08
C SER A 296 20.41 -5.22 -42.92
N THR A 297 21.64 -5.73 -42.97
CA THR A 297 22.62 -5.27 -43.98
C THR A 297 22.53 -6.13 -45.25
N ILE A 298 22.47 -5.50 -46.41
CA ILE A 298 22.21 -6.22 -47.67
C ILE A 298 23.32 -7.21 -48.02
N GLY A 299 22.91 -8.40 -48.44
CA GLY A 299 23.83 -9.45 -48.87
C GLY A 299 24.59 -10.14 -47.73
N THR A 300 24.27 -9.87 -46.47
CA THR A 300 24.79 -10.61 -45.31
C THR A 300 23.65 -11.23 -44.49
N ALA A 301 23.99 -11.95 -43.42
CA ALA A 301 23.01 -12.43 -42.43
C ALA A 301 22.85 -11.45 -41.25
N ASP A 302 23.65 -10.38 -41.23
CA ASP A 302 23.75 -9.44 -40.11
C ASP A 302 22.49 -8.57 -40.07
N ARG A 303 21.90 -8.47 -38.88
CA ARG A 303 20.66 -7.72 -38.65
C ARG A 303 20.56 -7.26 -37.21
N ILE A 304 19.83 -6.17 -37.03
CA ILE A 304 19.35 -5.70 -35.73
C ILE A 304 17.84 -5.90 -35.70
N THR A 305 17.34 -6.49 -34.62
CA THR A 305 15.91 -6.56 -34.30
C THR A 305 15.63 -5.60 -33.15
N ILE A 306 14.71 -4.67 -33.32
CA ILE A 306 14.29 -3.73 -32.28
C ILE A 306 12.91 -4.15 -31.80
N ASN A 307 12.82 -4.57 -30.54
CA ASN A 307 11.60 -5.15 -29.98
C ASN A 307 10.54 -4.10 -29.68
N GLY A 308 9.28 -4.43 -29.99
CA GLY A 308 8.13 -3.61 -29.61
C GLY A 308 8.00 -2.29 -30.38
N TRP A 309 8.74 -2.11 -31.47
CA TRP A 309 8.69 -0.91 -32.33
C TRP A 309 7.26 -0.53 -32.76
N TYR A 310 6.44 -1.53 -33.08
CA TYR A 310 5.09 -1.35 -33.60
C TYR A 310 3.98 -1.61 -32.56
N ASN A 311 4.31 -1.57 -31.27
CA ASN A 311 3.30 -1.66 -30.21
C ASN A 311 2.36 -0.44 -30.27
N ALA A 312 1.06 -0.67 -30.10
CA ALA A 312 0.04 0.36 -30.27
C ALA A 312 0.27 1.55 -29.33
N GLY A 313 0.23 2.77 -29.88
CA GLY A 313 0.36 4.00 -29.11
C GLY A 313 1.78 4.34 -28.63
N SER A 314 2.80 3.54 -28.97
CA SER A 314 4.17 3.84 -28.57
C SER A 314 4.92 4.69 -29.61
N PRO A 315 5.76 5.67 -29.20
CA PRO A 315 6.72 6.31 -30.09
C PRO A 315 7.81 5.32 -30.56
N PRO A 316 8.60 5.69 -31.58
CA PRO A 316 9.79 4.93 -31.99
C PRO A 316 10.69 4.61 -30.79
N ARG A 317 11.23 3.39 -30.73
CA ARG A 317 12.17 2.97 -29.65
C ARG A 317 13.59 3.51 -29.85
N ILE A 318 13.94 3.76 -31.11
CA ILE A 318 15.21 4.35 -31.54
C ILE A 318 14.84 5.62 -32.30
N ASP A 319 15.32 6.75 -31.80
CA ASP A 319 15.07 8.07 -32.37
C ASP A 319 15.91 8.32 -33.60
N GLU A 320 17.12 7.75 -33.65
CA GLU A 320 18.04 7.99 -34.76
C GLU A 320 18.83 6.75 -35.20
N PHE A 321 18.92 6.56 -36.50
CA PHE A 321 19.89 5.68 -37.15
C PHE A 321 20.96 6.54 -37.80
N ARG A 322 22.21 6.36 -37.37
CA ARG A 322 23.37 7.13 -37.82
C ARG A 322 24.33 6.24 -38.58
N THR A 323 24.86 6.74 -39.69
CA THR A 323 25.91 6.04 -40.44
C THR A 323 27.23 6.81 -40.35
N ALA A 324 28.35 6.10 -40.47
CA ALA A 324 29.69 6.67 -40.33
C ALA A 324 30.03 7.86 -41.26
N ASN A 325 29.25 8.09 -42.33
CA ASN A 325 29.42 9.23 -43.23
C ASN A 325 28.54 10.45 -42.87
N GLY A 326 27.89 10.43 -41.71
CA GLY A 326 27.08 11.55 -41.20
C GLY A 326 25.64 11.60 -41.75
N ARG A 327 25.13 10.53 -42.37
CA ARG A 327 23.69 10.44 -42.72
C ARG A 327 22.90 9.99 -41.50
N VAL A 328 21.76 10.65 -41.28
CA VAL A 328 20.85 10.41 -40.14
C VAL A 328 19.45 10.11 -40.66
N LEU A 329 18.86 9.01 -40.19
CA LEU A 329 17.45 8.68 -40.39
C LEU A 329 16.75 8.78 -39.05
N LEU A 330 15.68 9.56 -38.97
CA LEU A 330 14.87 9.65 -37.75
C LEU A 330 13.94 8.44 -37.64
N GLY A 331 13.69 8.00 -36.41
CA GLY A 331 12.78 6.90 -36.11
C GLY A 331 11.38 7.12 -36.67
N SER A 332 10.90 8.38 -36.63
CA SER A 332 9.61 8.79 -37.22
C SER A 332 9.49 8.47 -38.71
N ASP A 333 10.61 8.41 -39.43
CA ASP A 333 10.65 8.32 -40.88
C ASP A 333 10.94 6.89 -41.37
N VAL A 334 11.25 5.96 -40.46
CA VAL A 334 11.55 4.56 -40.78
C VAL A 334 10.40 3.88 -41.51
N GLU A 335 9.16 4.19 -41.15
CA GLU A 335 7.97 3.58 -41.76
C GLU A 335 7.87 3.88 -43.27
N ASN A 336 8.39 5.02 -43.72
CA ASN A 336 8.45 5.36 -45.15
C ASN A 336 9.38 4.40 -45.91
N LEU A 337 10.52 4.02 -45.31
CA LEU A 337 11.44 3.04 -45.89
C LEU A 337 10.87 1.62 -45.83
N VAL A 338 10.24 1.24 -44.72
CA VAL A 338 9.59 -0.08 -44.57
C VAL A 338 8.53 -0.28 -45.67
N ARG A 339 7.67 0.72 -45.91
CA ARG A 339 6.66 0.66 -46.99
C ARG A 339 7.28 0.59 -48.38
N ALA A 340 8.33 1.37 -48.64
CA ALA A 340 9.01 1.36 -49.94
C ALA A 340 9.71 0.02 -50.21
N MET A 341 10.28 -0.62 -49.18
CA MET A 341 10.98 -1.89 -49.28
C MET A 341 10.05 -3.10 -49.27
N ALA A 342 8.84 -3.00 -48.69
CA ALA A 342 7.88 -4.11 -48.59
C ALA A 342 7.43 -4.69 -49.94
N VAL A 343 7.46 -3.88 -51.01
CA VAL A 343 7.08 -4.31 -52.37
C VAL A 343 8.25 -4.83 -53.21
N LEU A 344 9.46 -4.81 -52.65
CA LEU A 344 10.70 -5.20 -53.32
C LEU A 344 11.25 -6.50 -52.73
N VAL A 345 12.03 -7.22 -53.53
CA VAL A 345 12.70 -8.45 -53.07
C VAL A 345 14.08 -8.07 -52.51
N PRO A 346 14.41 -8.41 -51.26
CA PRO A 346 15.72 -8.12 -50.69
C PRO A 346 16.84 -8.80 -51.51
N PRO A 347 18.01 -8.17 -51.68
CA PRO A 347 19.14 -8.79 -52.38
C PRO A 347 19.54 -10.14 -51.76
N PRO A 348 19.89 -11.16 -52.56
CA PRO A 348 20.32 -12.45 -52.05
C PRO A 348 21.66 -12.36 -51.31
N ALA A 349 21.92 -13.30 -50.40
CA ALA A 349 23.18 -13.40 -49.68
C ALA A 349 24.40 -13.41 -50.63
N GLY A 350 25.44 -12.65 -50.27
CA GLY A 350 26.63 -12.42 -51.08
C GLY A 350 26.55 -11.22 -52.02
N GLN A 351 25.36 -10.64 -52.25
CA GLN A 351 25.21 -9.43 -53.05
C GLN A 351 25.25 -8.16 -52.19
N LEU A 352 26.45 -7.59 -52.03
CA LEU A 352 26.70 -6.45 -51.15
C LEU A 352 26.32 -5.08 -51.73
N THR A 353 25.63 -5.02 -52.86
CA THR A 353 25.20 -3.76 -53.51
C THR A 353 23.82 -3.93 -54.11
N LEU A 354 22.98 -2.91 -53.99
CA LEU A 354 21.63 -2.92 -54.56
C LEU A 354 21.67 -3.14 -56.09
N PRO A 355 20.86 -4.06 -56.64
CA PRO A 355 20.66 -4.14 -58.09
C PRO A 355 20.16 -2.81 -58.65
N ALA A 356 20.59 -2.42 -59.85
CA ALA A 356 20.29 -1.11 -60.43
C ALA A 356 18.79 -0.77 -60.48
N GLY A 357 17.92 -1.75 -60.76
CA GLY A 357 16.46 -1.54 -60.76
C GLY A 357 15.88 -1.29 -59.37
N ILE A 358 16.40 -1.95 -58.34
CA ILE A 358 15.99 -1.75 -56.94
C ILE A 358 16.53 -0.41 -56.43
N ALA A 359 17.78 -0.09 -56.73
CA ALA A 359 18.40 1.19 -56.38
C ALA A 359 17.61 2.38 -56.95
N ALA A 360 17.18 2.29 -58.22
CA ALA A 360 16.36 3.34 -58.84
C ALA A 360 14.97 3.48 -58.19
N ALA A 361 14.36 2.37 -57.77
CA ALA A 361 13.06 2.39 -57.10
C ALA A 361 13.12 2.97 -55.67
N LEU A 362 14.20 2.69 -54.93
CA LEU A 362 14.39 3.16 -53.55
C LEU A 362 14.96 4.58 -53.46
N ALA A 363 15.61 5.08 -54.51
CA ALA A 363 16.27 6.39 -54.50
C ALA A 363 15.39 7.55 -53.98
N PRO A 364 14.10 7.68 -54.36
CA PRO A 364 13.24 8.74 -53.82
C PRO A 364 13.02 8.62 -52.31
N ALA A 365 12.74 7.41 -51.81
CA ALA A 365 12.52 7.18 -50.39
C ALA A 365 13.81 7.38 -49.57
N LEU A 366 14.95 6.95 -50.10
CA LEU A 366 16.25 7.19 -49.46
C LEU A 366 16.62 8.68 -49.43
N ALA A 367 16.31 9.45 -50.48
CA ALA A 367 16.56 10.89 -50.50
C ALA A 367 15.65 11.67 -49.55
N GLN A 368 14.38 11.27 -49.45
CA GLN A 368 13.39 11.96 -48.62
C GLN A 368 13.60 11.73 -47.12
N ASN A 369 14.11 10.57 -46.68
CA ASN A 369 14.09 10.22 -45.25
C ASN A 369 15.48 10.25 -44.58
N TRP A 370 16.56 10.05 -45.35
CA TRP A 370 17.92 10.13 -44.80
C TRP A 370 18.48 11.54 -44.94
N ARG A 371 18.53 12.26 -43.82
CA ARG A 371 19.10 13.60 -43.68
C ARG A 371 20.61 13.61 -43.84
N THR A 372 21.14 14.75 -44.26
CA THR A 372 22.59 15.01 -44.32
C THR A 372 22.94 16.02 -43.23
N GLU A 373 23.90 15.71 -42.38
CA GLU A 373 24.47 16.73 -41.49
C GLU A 373 25.32 17.71 -42.33
N GLY A 374 24.99 19.01 -42.26
CA GLY A 374 25.70 20.07 -42.98
C GLY A 374 27.18 20.19 -42.59
N PRO A 375 28.04 20.79 -43.44
CA PRO A 375 29.47 20.92 -43.15
C PRO A 375 29.71 21.88 -41.99
N ASN A 376 30.08 21.36 -40.82
CA ASN A 376 30.54 22.17 -39.67
C ASN A 376 31.79 22.99 -40.05
N GLN A 377 31.65 24.29 -40.29
CA GLN A 377 32.78 25.20 -40.52
C GLN A 377 33.20 25.90 -39.22
N PRO A 378 34.47 26.31 -39.03
CA PRO A 378 34.94 26.82 -37.73
C PRO A 378 34.72 28.34 -37.48
N THR A 379 33.95 29.07 -38.30
CA THR A 379 33.72 30.53 -38.15
C THR A 379 32.28 30.92 -38.53
N ASN A 380 31.79 32.09 -38.07
CA ASN A 380 30.50 32.66 -38.48
C ASN A 380 30.26 32.47 -39.99
N GLY A 381 29.16 31.84 -40.35
CA GLY A 381 28.89 31.36 -41.70
C GLY A 381 27.41 31.42 -42.09
N THR A 382 27.19 31.37 -43.40
CA THR A 382 25.88 31.07 -43.98
C THR A 382 25.88 29.60 -44.38
N PHE A 383 25.05 28.81 -43.74
CA PHE A 383 24.83 27.40 -44.02
C PHE A 383 23.55 27.27 -44.84
N THR A 384 23.65 26.67 -46.01
CA THR A 384 22.50 26.43 -46.88
C THR A 384 22.38 24.94 -47.11
N GLY A 385 21.22 24.39 -46.75
CA GLY A 385 20.81 23.03 -47.02
C GLY A 385 20.51 22.79 -48.50
N THR A 386 19.80 21.70 -48.74
CA THR A 386 19.39 21.18 -50.03
C THR A 386 17.87 21.31 -50.15
N ALA A 387 17.25 20.68 -51.16
CA ALA A 387 15.79 20.62 -51.23
C ALA A 387 15.23 19.34 -50.57
N ASN A 388 16.07 18.61 -49.82
CA ASN A 388 15.70 17.43 -49.05
C ASN A 388 15.90 17.76 -47.56
N PRO A 389 15.31 16.97 -46.65
CA PRO A 389 15.51 17.14 -45.22
C PRO A 389 17.00 17.18 -44.82
N ASP A 390 17.39 18.20 -44.07
CA ASP A 390 18.76 18.45 -43.64
C ASP A 390 18.85 18.68 -42.12
N ILE A 391 20.05 18.43 -41.57
CA ILE A 391 20.38 18.82 -40.20
C ILE A 391 21.44 19.92 -40.30
N ILE A 392 21.08 21.13 -39.90
CA ILE A 392 21.93 22.32 -40.00
C ILE A 392 22.31 22.77 -38.59
N LYS A 393 23.60 22.68 -38.27
CA LYS A 393 24.16 23.02 -36.97
C LYS A 393 25.04 24.26 -37.09
N GLY A 394 24.72 25.30 -36.31
CA GLY A 394 25.55 26.49 -36.17
C GLY A 394 26.89 26.21 -35.50
N THR A 395 27.87 27.04 -35.81
CA THR A 395 29.13 27.19 -35.06
C THR A 395 28.85 27.89 -33.73
N ALA A 396 29.87 28.12 -32.90
CA ALA A 396 29.67 28.92 -31.68
C ALA A 396 29.46 30.43 -31.94
N GLY A 397 29.56 30.88 -33.19
CA GLY A 397 29.39 32.28 -33.61
C GLY A 397 27.98 32.56 -34.16
N ALA A 398 27.68 33.81 -34.50
CA ALA A 398 26.40 34.17 -35.11
C ALA A 398 26.32 33.71 -36.58
N ASP A 399 25.38 32.82 -36.86
CA ASP A 399 25.23 32.11 -38.13
C ASP A 399 23.91 32.40 -38.85
N VAL A 400 23.88 32.18 -40.16
CA VAL A 400 22.63 32.15 -40.95
C VAL A 400 22.41 30.73 -41.45
N MET A 401 21.32 30.10 -41.08
CA MET A 401 20.98 28.72 -41.45
C MET A 401 19.73 28.72 -42.33
N ALA A 402 19.83 28.21 -43.55
CA ALA A 402 18.74 28.18 -44.51
C ALA A 402 18.52 26.75 -45.02
N GLY A 403 17.36 26.14 -44.76
CA GLY A 403 17.02 24.79 -45.21
C GLY A 403 16.69 24.68 -46.66
N LEU A 404 15.98 25.69 -47.18
CA LEU A 404 15.29 25.70 -48.48
C LEU A 404 13.97 24.94 -48.43
N GLY A 405 13.98 23.62 -48.60
CA GLY A 405 12.77 22.81 -48.51
C GLY A 405 13.12 21.38 -48.15
N GLY A 406 12.14 20.61 -47.69
CA GLY A 406 12.39 19.46 -46.82
C GLY A 406 11.94 19.79 -45.40
N ASP A 407 11.85 18.75 -44.57
CA ASP A 407 11.57 18.85 -43.14
C ASP A 407 12.91 18.97 -42.40
N ASP A 408 13.35 20.19 -42.14
CA ASP A 408 14.70 20.51 -41.71
C ASP A 408 14.84 20.68 -40.18
N ILE A 409 16.02 20.37 -39.66
CA ILE A 409 16.35 20.52 -38.24
C ILE A 409 17.50 21.51 -38.06
N TYR A 410 17.27 22.55 -37.26
CA TYR A 410 18.24 23.59 -36.93
C TYR A 410 18.72 23.45 -35.49
N TYR A 411 20.03 23.59 -35.26
CA TYR A 411 20.59 23.75 -33.91
C TYR A 411 21.10 25.17 -33.73
N VAL A 412 20.39 25.94 -32.91
CA VAL A 412 20.68 27.33 -32.53
C VAL A 412 21.38 27.34 -31.18
N ASN A 413 22.63 27.80 -31.17
CA ASN A 413 23.50 27.76 -29.98
C ASN A 413 24.13 29.13 -29.68
N HIS A 414 23.89 30.13 -30.53
CA HIS A 414 24.35 31.49 -30.31
C HIS A 414 23.21 32.49 -30.54
N GLY A 415 23.06 33.49 -29.66
CA GLY A 415 21.92 34.42 -29.69
C GLY A 415 21.85 35.35 -30.91
N GLY A 416 22.86 35.27 -31.79
CA GLY A 416 22.90 35.97 -33.08
C GLY A 416 22.53 35.10 -34.28
N ASP A 417 22.17 33.83 -34.07
CA ASP A 417 21.82 32.90 -35.15
C ASP A 417 20.46 33.25 -35.77
N ALA A 418 20.37 33.13 -37.09
CA ALA A 418 19.17 33.37 -37.87
C ALA A 418 18.82 32.16 -38.73
N VAL A 419 17.59 31.66 -38.59
CA VAL A 419 17.01 30.61 -39.45
C VAL A 419 16.26 31.26 -40.61
N VAL A 420 16.29 30.67 -41.81
CA VAL A 420 15.66 31.23 -43.02
C VAL A 420 14.95 30.14 -43.83
N GLU A 421 13.63 30.05 -43.67
CA GLU A 421 12.78 29.07 -44.36
C GLU A 421 11.86 29.62 -45.45
N GLN A 422 11.63 28.79 -46.48
CA GLN A 422 10.72 29.11 -47.57
C GLN A 422 9.28 28.71 -47.22
N ALA A 423 8.31 29.46 -47.75
CA ALA A 423 6.90 29.12 -47.55
C ALA A 423 6.58 27.77 -48.23
N GLY A 424 6.08 26.81 -47.43
CA GLY A 424 5.80 25.45 -47.91
C GLY A 424 7.04 24.58 -48.08
N GLY A 425 8.13 24.90 -47.35
CA GLY A 425 9.38 24.13 -47.33
C GLY A 425 9.22 22.73 -46.74
N GLY A 426 8.47 22.59 -45.66
CA GLY A 426 8.25 21.32 -44.96
C GLY A 426 7.66 21.58 -43.59
N ARG A 427 7.85 20.64 -42.65
CA ARG A 427 7.67 20.85 -41.20
C ARG A 427 9.06 20.99 -40.57
N ASP A 428 9.36 22.19 -40.09
CA ASP A 428 10.71 22.55 -39.66
C ASP A 428 10.83 22.68 -38.14
N THR A 429 11.96 22.20 -37.59
CA THR A 429 12.20 22.13 -36.15
C THR A 429 13.49 22.87 -35.75
N VAL A 430 13.40 23.73 -34.73
CA VAL A 430 14.56 24.43 -34.14
C VAL A 430 14.87 23.88 -32.76
N TYR A 431 16.07 23.36 -32.54
CA TYR A 431 16.61 23.10 -31.20
C TYR A 431 17.42 24.32 -30.75
N THR A 432 17.05 24.92 -29.61
CA THR A 432 17.75 26.10 -29.09
C THR A 432 18.27 25.89 -27.67
N THR A 433 19.49 26.37 -27.44
CA THR A 433 20.13 26.46 -26.11
C THR A 433 20.32 27.91 -25.64
N VAL A 434 19.78 28.86 -26.41
CA VAL A 434 19.89 30.30 -26.18
C VAL A 434 18.54 30.99 -26.43
N ASN A 435 18.43 32.26 -26.03
CA ASN A 435 17.26 33.07 -26.37
C ASN A 435 17.10 33.16 -27.89
N HIS A 436 15.90 32.90 -28.40
CA HIS A 436 15.65 32.84 -29.84
C HIS A 436 14.25 33.32 -30.21
N THR A 437 14.10 33.83 -31.44
CA THR A 437 12.79 34.15 -32.04
C THR A 437 12.68 33.38 -33.33
N LEU A 438 11.65 32.53 -33.45
CA LEU A 438 11.47 31.68 -34.62
C LEU A 438 11.30 32.52 -35.88
N ALA A 439 11.98 32.10 -36.93
CA ALA A 439 11.79 32.63 -38.27
C ALA A 439 10.38 32.28 -38.78
N ALA A 440 9.92 33.01 -39.80
CA ALA A 440 8.66 32.66 -40.46
C ALA A 440 8.74 31.25 -41.07
N ASN A 441 7.61 30.54 -41.10
CA ASN A 441 7.48 29.16 -41.64
C ASN A 441 8.24 28.09 -40.84
N VAL A 442 8.65 28.36 -39.60
CA VAL A 442 9.11 27.33 -38.67
C VAL A 442 7.93 26.91 -37.79
N GLU A 443 7.66 25.62 -37.67
CA GLU A 443 6.51 25.12 -36.91
C GLU A 443 6.89 24.82 -35.45
N GLU A 444 8.10 24.31 -35.21
CA GLU A 444 8.43 23.68 -33.93
C GLU A 444 9.74 24.18 -33.33
N VAL A 445 9.76 24.24 -32.00
CA VAL A 445 10.97 24.58 -31.25
C VAL A 445 11.15 23.69 -30.04
N HIS A 446 12.35 23.15 -29.89
CA HIS A 446 12.85 22.46 -28.70
C HIS A 446 13.69 23.42 -27.86
N VAL A 447 13.28 23.62 -26.61
CA VAL A 447 13.93 24.47 -25.61
C VAL A 447 14.78 23.56 -24.73
N SER A 448 16.06 23.44 -25.08
CA SER A 448 16.96 22.44 -24.50
C SER A 448 17.85 23.00 -23.38
N ALA A 449 17.54 24.20 -22.86
CA ALA A 449 18.16 24.75 -21.66
C ALA A 449 17.15 25.59 -20.87
N ALA A 450 17.37 25.69 -19.56
CA ALA A 450 16.59 26.48 -18.62
C ALA A 450 16.92 27.99 -18.71
N GLY A 451 15.99 28.85 -18.29
CA GLY A 451 16.18 30.30 -18.22
C GLY A 451 16.11 31.04 -19.56
N LEU A 452 15.57 30.41 -20.61
CA LEU A 452 15.54 30.97 -21.96
C LEU A 452 14.28 31.79 -22.24
N THR A 453 14.41 32.83 -23.05
CA THR A 453 13.27 33.50 -23.68
C THR A 453 13.15 33.07 -25.14
N VAL A 454 12.07 32.37 -25.46
CA VAL A 454 11.79 31.88 -26.82
C VAL A 454 10.47 32.46 -27.31
N THR A 455 10.50 33.09 -28.48
CA THR A 455 9.33 33.71 -29.10
C THR A 455 8.98 33.00 -30.40
N GLY A 456 7.71 32.60 -30.53
CA GLY A 456 7.18 31.99 -31.74
C GLY A 456 7.06 32.99 -32.88
N ASN A 457 6.61 32.49 -34.03
CA ASN A 457 6.30 33.30 -35.19
C ASN A 457 4.78 33.52 -35.32
N GLY A 458 4.34 34.07 -36.46
CA GLY A 458 2.92 34.33 -36.71
C GLY A 458 2.06 33.07 -36.94
N ASN A 459 2.63 31.87 -36.95
CA ASN A 459 1.95 30.58 -37.16
C ASN A 459 1.57 29.93 -35.82
N ALA A 460 0.85 28.81 -35.88
CA ALA A 460 0.60 27.96 -34.72
C ALA A 460 1.87 27.16 -34.40
N ASN A 461 2.63 27.60 -33.40
CA ASN A 461 3.87 26.94 -32.99
C ASN A 461 3.65 25.91 -31.88
N VAL A 462 4.46 24.85 -31.89
CA VAL A 462 4.59 23.90 -30.79
C VAL A 462 5.93 24.10 -30.10
N PHE A 463 5.89 24.42 -28.81
CA PHE A 463 7.08 24.52 -27.97
C PHE A 463 7.28 23.20 -27.23
N HIS A 464 8.31 22.47 -27.58
CA HIS A 464 8.80 21.32 -26.83
C HIS A 464 9.81 21.83 -25.80
N VAL A 465 9.59 21.58 -24.52
CA VAL A 465 10.46 22.06 -23.45
C VAL A 465 11.15 20.87 -22.82
N ASP A 466 12.36 20.59 -23.31
CA ASP A 466 13.15 19.43 -22.87
C ASP A 466 13.85 19.73 -21.53
N ALA A 467 14.16 21.01 -21.26
CA ALA A 467 14.77 21.47 -20.02
C ALA A 467 13.90 22.56 -19.36
N ALA A 468 13.05 22.14 -18.43
CA ALA A 468 12.20 23.03 -17.66
C ALA A 468 12.98 23.95 -16.71
N GLY A 469 12.39 25.10 -16.38
CA GLY A 469 12.84 25.97 -15.30
C GLY A 469 13.23 27.38 -15.73
N GLY A 470 12.41 28.36 -15.34
CA GLY A 470 12.67 29.79 -15.57
C GLY A 470 12.64 30.27 -17.02
N ASN A 471 12.06 29.48 -17.93
CA ASN A 471 11.87 29.86 -19.33
C ASN A 471 10.73 30.88 -19.48
N VAL A 472 10.78 31.67 -20.55
CA VAL A 472 9.70 32.58 -20.97
C VAL A 472 9.33 32.24 -22.41
N LEU A 473 8.17 31.61 -22.59
CA LEU A 473 7.69 31.14 -23.89
C LEU A 473 6.58 32.05 -24.39
N ARG A 474 6.74 32.60 -25.59
CA ARG A 474 5.80 33.59 -26.15
C ARG A 474 5.22 33.10 -27.47
N GLY A 475 3.96 32.69 -27.47
CA GLY A 475 3.20 32.47 -28.70
C GLY A 475 2.83 33.79 -29.36
N VAL A 476 3.01 33.91 -30.68
CA VAL A 476 2.63 35.12 -31.45
C VAL A 476 1.46 34.85 -32.40
N GLY A 477 1.31 33.61 -32.88
CA GLY A 477 0.15 33.15 -33.64
C GLY A 477 -0.98 32.59 -32.76
N ALA A 478 -2.12 32.27 -33.41
CA ALA A 478 -3.24 31.58 -32.77
C ALA A 478 -2.92 30.09 -32.60
N ASN A 479 -3.48 29.45 -31.56
CA ASN A 479 -3.35 28.01 -31.27
C ASN A 479 -1.91 27.55 -31.00
N THR A 480 -1.12 28.37 -30.28
CA THR A 480 0.21 27.97 -29.82
C THR A 480 0.09 27.04 -28.62
N SER A 481 0.87 25.95 -28.59
CA SER A 481 0.93 24.99 -27.48
C SER A 481 2.34 24.83 -26.91
N ALA A 482 2.44 24.42 -25.66
CA ALA A 482 3.68 23.99 -25.04
C ALA A 482 3.53 22.55 -24.51
N THR A 483 4.57 21.75 -24.64
CA THR A 483 4.63 20.39 -24.12
C THR A 483 5.95 20.16 -23.41
N TYR A 484 5.84 19.63 -22.19
CA TYR A 484 6.95 19.24 -21.33
C TYR A 484 7.12 17.72 -21.31
N ALA A 485 6.50 17.00 -22.24
CA ALA A 485 6.54 15.54 -22.29
C ALA A 485 7.98 14.99 -22.37
N ALA A 486 8.93 15.78 -22.87
CA ALA A 486 10.35 15.41 -22.94
C ALA A 486 11.19 15.86 -21.73
N SER A 487 10.59 16.54 -20.75
CA SER A 487 11.28 17.02 -19.55
C SER A 487 11.63 15.83 -18.64
N LYS A 488 12.90 15.73 -18.26
CA LYS A 488 13.43 14.69 -17.35
C LYS A 488 13.21 14.99 -15.85
N ALA A 489 12.32 15.94 -15.55
CA ALA A 489 11.96 16.35 -14.20
C ALA A 489 10.57 17.00 -14.18
N GLY A 490 9.92 16.99 -13.02
CA GLY A 490 8.64 17.67 -12.77
C GLY A 490 8.73 19.18 -13.00
N VAL A 491 7.67 19.75 -13.54
CA VAL A 491 7.65 21.08 -14.14
C VAL A 491 6.71 21.99 -13.40
N THR A 492 7.17 23.20 -13.05
CA THR A 492 6.28 24.29 -12.64
C THR A 492 6.08 25.29 -13.77
N ALA A 493 4.89 25.35 -14.37
CA ALA A 493 4.59 26.23 -15.49
C ALA A 493 3.33 27.07 -15.25
N ALA A 494 3.43 28.38 -15.46
CA ALA A 494 2.33 29.31 -15.29
C ALA A 494 2.05 30.08 -16.58
N MET A 495 0.83 29.95 -17.09
CA MET A 495 0.31 30.83 -18.12
C MET A 495 -0.03 32.19 -17.54
N ILE A 496 0.31 33.25 -18.26
CA ILE A 496 -0.01 34.62 -17.89
C ILE A 496 -0.79 35.32 -18.99
N ALA A 497 -1.47 36.41 -18.63
CA ALA A 497 -2.17 37.24 -19.60
C ALA A 497 -1.20 37.78 -20.67
N VAL A 498 -1.71 38.04 -21.88
CA VAL A 498 -0.91 38.55 -23.02
C VAL A 498 -0.14 39.85 -22.69
N ASN A 499 -0.68 40.67 -21.77
CA ASN A 499 -0.04 41.91 -21.28
C ASN A 499 0.53 41.77 -19.85
N GLY A 500 0.65 40.55 -19.34
CA GLY A 500 1.14 40.24 -18.00
C GLY A 500 2.65 40.40 -17.86
N ASP A 501 3.13 40.28 -16.63
CA ASP A 501 4.56 40.33 -16.30
C ASP A 501 5.29 39.07 -16.80
N ALA A 502 5.82 39.17 -18.02
CA ALA A 502 6.57 38.11 -18.70
C ALA A 502 8.06 38.09 -18.30
N THR A 503 8.36 38.38 -17.03
CA THR A 503 9.71 38.23 -16.47
C THR A 503 9.97 36.77 -16.11
N ALA A 504 11.20 36.32 -16.36
CA ALA A 504 11.63 34.97 -15.99
C ALA A 504 11.53 34.77 -14.47
N ARG A 505 11.00 33.63 -14.05
CA ARG A 505 10.86 33.25 -12.64
C ARG A 505 11.78 32.05 -12.35
N PRO A 506 12.77 32.14 -11.46
CA PRO A 506 13.62 31.00 -11.15
C PRO A 506 12.78 29.77 -10.77
N GLY A 507 13.01 28.64 -11.45
CA GLY A 507 12.31 27.38 -11.19
C GLY A 507 10.89 27.27 -11.76
N SER A 508 10.33 28.32 -12.38
CA SER A 508 9.00 28.26 -13.00
C SER A 508 8.98 28.91 -14.38
N ASP A 509 8.40 28.19 -15.35
CA ASP A 509 8.27 28.66 -16.71
C ASP A 509 7.07 29.59 -16.85
N VAL A 510 7.24 30.68 -17.61
CA VAL A 510 6.23 31.71 -17.84
C VAL A 510 5.77 31.64 -19.29
N LEU A 511 4.49 31.31 -19.46
CA LEU A 511 3.89 31.05 -20.77
C LEU A 511 2.96 32.19 -21.15
N VAL A 512 3.21 32.81 -22.30
CA VAL A 512 2.44 33.96 -22.80
C VAL A 512 1.77 33.58 -24.11
N ASN A 513 0.45 33.78 -24.18
CA ASN A 513 -0.36 33.50 -25.37
C ASN A 513 -0.19 32.04 -25.86
N ILE A 514 -0.14 31.12 -24.91
CA ILE A 514 -0.20 29.67 -25.10
C ILE A 514 -1.58 29.21 -24.61
N SER A 515 -2.21 28.28 -25.32
CA SER A 515 -3.57 27.84 -25.04
C SER A 515 -3.64 26.43 -24.49
N ASN A 516 -2.65 25.59 -24.82
CA ASN A 516 -2.60 24.19 -24.41
C ASN A 516 -1.24 23.89 -23.80
N VAL A 517 -1.24 23.26 -22.63
CA VAL A 517 -0.03 22.81 -21.95
C VAL A 517 -0.19 21.33 -21.61
N THR A 518 0.82 20.55 -21.98
CA THR A 518 0.98 19.16 -21.53
C THR A 518 2.22 19.10 -20.65
N GLY A 519 2.10 18.56 -19.44
CA GLY A 519 3.20 18.33 -18.53
C GLY A 519 4.12 17.19 -18.96
N SER A 520 4.97 16.78 -18.02
CA SER A 520 6.00 15.77 -18.15
C SER A 520 5.50 14.39 -17.71
N ALA A 521 6.43 13.48 -17.42
CA ALA A 521 6.14 12.17 -16.84
C ALA A 521 6.39 12.14 -15.31
N HIS A 522 6.47 13.31 -14.69
CA HIS A 522 6.80 13.52 -13.29
C HIS A 522 5.85 14.55 -12.69
N ASP A 523 5.77 14.61 -11.36
CA ASP A 523 4.93 15.54 -10.61
C ASP A 523 5.07 17.00 -11.07
N ASP A 524 4.07 17.49 -11.78
CA ASP A 524 4.01 18.83 -12.35
C ASP A 524 3.11 19.77 -11.55
N VAL A 525 3.33 21.08 -11.73
CA VAL A 525 2.48 22.16 -11.21
C VAL A 525 2.15 23.09 -12.37
N LEU A 526 0.93 22.96 -12.90
CA LEU A 526 0.46 23.68 -14.07
C LEU A 526 -0.63 24.68 -13.67
N SER A 527 -0.46 25.95 -14.06
CA SER A 527 -1.45 27.00 -13.80
C SER A 527 -1.84 27.74 -15.08
N GLY A 528 -3.13 27.84 -15.36
CA GLY A 528 -3.70 28.62 -16.46
C GLY A 528 -3.86 30.11 -16.14
N ASN A 529 -4.51 30.85 -17.05
CA ASN A 529 -4.63 32.32 -17.01
C ASN A 529 -6.08 32.81 -16.95
N GLU A 530 -6.49 33.77 -17.79
CA GLU A 530 -7.88 34.29 -17.82
C GLU A 530 -8.64 33.83 -19.09
N LEU A 531 -8.01 32.99 -19.90
CA LEU A 531 -8.53 32.44 -21.14
C LEU A 531 -8.91 30.99 -20.92
N ALA A 532 -9.81 30.46 -21.73
CA ALA A 532 -10.06 29.02 -21.77
C ALA A 532 -8.78 28.26 -22.13
N ASN A 533 -8.22 27.54 -21.18
CA ASN A 533 -7.00 26.76 -21.27
C ASN A 533 -7.31 25.26 -21.30
N THR A 534 -6.42 24.51 -21.93
CA THR A 534 -6.40 23.05 -21.80
C THR A 534 -5.09 22.66 -21.13
N LEU A 535 -5.20 22.08 -19.93
CA LEU A 535 -4.06 21.59 -19.14
C LEU A 535 -4.14 20.06 -19.07
N SER A 536 -3.02 19.42 -19.37
CA SER A 536 -2.81 17.99 -19.16
C SER A 536 -1.59 17.81 -18.27
N GLY A 537 -1.71 17.08 -17.16
CA GLY A 537 -0.60 16.74 -16.27
C GLY A 537 0.36 15.78 -16.96
N GLY A 538 -0.07 14.54 -17.18
CA GLY A 538 0.70 13.54 -17.91
C GLY A 538 0.82 12.26 -17.10
N LEU A 539 2.03 11.91 -16.70
CA LEU A 539 2.27 10.88 -15.68
C LEU A 539 2.84 11.57 -14.44
N GLY A 540 2.63 11.00 -13.26
CA GLY A 540 3.11 11.57 -12.01
C GLY A 540 1.97 12.22 -11.22
N ASN A 541 2.26 12.69 -10.02
CA ASN A 541 1.26 13.29 -9.15
C ASN A 541 1.18 14.80 -9.43
N ASP A 542 0.24 15.20 -10.29
CA ASP A 542 0.22 16.53 -10.86
C ASP A 542 -0.71 17.48 -10.09
N THR A 543 -0.35 18.77 -10.04
CA THR A 543 -1.21 19.84 -9.52
C THR A 543 -1.65 20.76 -10.66
N LEU A 544 -2.95 20.77 -10.95
CA LEU A 544 -3.53 21.53 -12.05
C LEU A 544 -4.47 22.63 -11.52
N GLN A 545 -4.23 23.88 -11.92
CA GLN A 545 -5.13 25.00 -11.67
C GLN A 545 -5.51 25.67 -13.00
N GLY A 546 -6.79 25.62 -13.40
CA GLY A 546 -7.28 26.27 -14.62
C GLY A 546 -7.08 27.79 -14.61
N GLY A 547 -7.26 28.42 -13.44
CA GLY A 547 -7.27 29.88 -13.35
C GLY A 547 -8.67 30.39 -13.63
N LYS A 548 -8.81 31.55 -14.28
CA LYS A 548 -10.12 32.02 -14.75
C LYS A 548 -10.33 31.55 -16.18
N GLY A 549 -11.56 31.20 -16.53
CA GLY A 549 -11.87 30.76 -17.88
C GLY A 549 -12.95 29.69 -17.84
N ASP A 550 -13.18 29.03 -18.96
CA ASP A 550 -13.88 27.76 -18.93
C ASP A 550 -12.83 26.74 -19.36
N ASP A 551 -12.15 26.13 -18.39
CA ASP A 551 -10.94 25.35 -18.62
C ASP A 551 -11.23 23.85 -18.76
N VAL A 552 -10.31 23.14 -19.40
CA VAL A 552 -10.29 21.67 -19.47
C VAL A 552 -9.03 21.17 -18.80
N LEU A 553 -9.20 20.37 -17.75
CA LEU A 553 -8.12 19.79 -16.95
C LEU A 553 -8.15 18.26 -17.09
N THR A 554 -7.00 17.68 -17.34
CA THR A 554 -6.76 16.24 -17.33
C THR A 554 -5.49 15.98 -16.52
N GLY A 555 -5.58 15.23 -15.44
CA GLY A 555 -4.45 14.88 -14.59
C GLY A 555 -3.57 13.86 -15.30
N GLY A 556 -4.12 12.68 -15.57
CA GLY A 556 -3.42 11.62 -16.30
C GLY A 556 -3.25 10.38 -15.43
N LEU A 557 -2.04 9.78 -15.41
CA LEU A 557 -1.74 8.69 -14.46
C LEU A 557 -0.97 9.27 -13.27
N GLY A 558 -1.27 8.82 -12.05
CA GLY A 558 -0.75 9.36 -10.81
C GLY A 558 -1.88 9.95 -9.95
N ASP A 559 -1.55 10.34 -8.72
CA ASP A 559 -2.49 10.90 -7.75
C ASP A 559 -2.55 12.43 -7.92
N ASP A 560 -3.58 12.93 -8.59
CA ASP A 560 -3.62 14.32 -9.06
C ASP A 560 -4.41 15.27 -8.13
N ILE A 561 -4.05 16.56 -8.17
CA ILE A 561 -4.68 17.64 -7.41
C ILE A 561 -5.21 18.71 -8.37
N TYR A 562 -6.53 18.85 -8.44
CA TYR A 562 -7.19 19.95 -9.15
C TYR A 562 -7.52 21.08 -8.18
N VAL A 563 -6.95 22.24 -8.42
CA VAL A 563 -7.15 23.42 -7.57
C VAL A 563 -8.24 24.29 -8.16
N PHE A 564 -9.24 24.63 -7.33
CA PHE A 564 -10.36 25.48 -7.75
C PHE A 564 -10.63 26.61 -6.76
N ALA A 565 -10.86 27.80 -7.28
CA ALA A 565 -11.18 29.00 -6.54
C ALA A 565 -12.47 29.67 -7.03
N ARG A 566 -13.02 30.57 -6.22
CA ARG A 566 -14.16 31.39 -6.65
C ARG A 566 -13.70 32.37 -7.74
N GLY A 567 -14.44 32.42 -8.83
CA GLY A 567 -14.14 33.24 -10.01
C GLY A 567 -13.33 32.52 -11.10
N ASP A 568 -13.05 31.23 -10.91
CA ASP A 568 -12.32 30.41 -11.88
C ASP A 568 -13.17 30.09 -13.12
N GLY A 569 -14.50 30.10 -12.99
CA GLY A 569 -15.43 29.93 -14.11
C GLY A 569 -15.97 28.51 -14.23
N ALA A 570 -16.28 28.06 -15.44
CA ALA A 570 -16.95 26.77 -15.66
C ALA A 570 -15.99 25.71 -16.21
N ASP A 571 -15.30 25.04 -15.29
CA ASP A 571 -14.22 24.10 -15.62
C ASP A 571 -14.72 22.68 -15.81
N VAL A 572 -13.96 21.90 -16.56
CA VAL A 572 -14.21 20.50 -16.83
C VAL A 572 -12.98 19.69 -16.46
N ILE A 573 -13.17 18.70 -15.59
CA ILE A 573 -12.18 17.66 -15.31
C ILE A 573 -12.55 16.43 -16.15
N ALA A 574 -11.57 15.98 -16.94
CA ALA A 574 -11.74 14.90 -17.90
C ALA A 574 -10.70 13.80 -17.65
N GLU A 575 -10.95 13.00 -16.61
CA GLU A 575 -10.15 11.82 -16.31
C GLU A 575 -10.64 10.59 -17.08
N PRO A 576 -9.79 9.96 -17.90
CA PRO A 576 -10.13 8.74 -18.63
C PRO A 576 -10.12 7.49 -17.71
N SER A 577 -10.99 7.49 -16.70
CA SER A 577 -11.38 6.45 -15.73
C SER A 577 -10.57 5.14 -15.56
N ALA A 578 -10.37 4.81 -14.27
CA ALA A 578 -10.29 3.49 -13.61
C ALA A 578 -8.91 2.82 -13.45
N ASP A 579 -7.89 3.62 -13.20
CA ASP A 579 -6.64 3.24 -12.58
C ASP A 579 -6.69 3.42 -11.05
N ALA A 580 -5.75 2.79 -10.33
CA ALA A 580 -5.76 2.69 -8.87
C ALA A 580 -5.31 4.00 -8.14
N ASN A 581 -5.40 5.12 -8.84
CA ASN A 581 -4.88 6.40 -8.41
C ASN A 581 -5.90 7.14 -7.53
N TYR A 582 -5.42 8.15 -6.83
CA TYR A 582 -6.16 8.92 -5.84
C TYR A 582 -6.17 10.40 -6.22
N ASP A 583 -7.27 10.82 -6.85
CA ASP A 583 -7.41 12.17 -7.37
C ASP A 583 -8.25 13.04 -6.43
N SER A 584 -7.82 14.29 -6.25
CA SER A 584 -8.43 15.22 -5.30
C SER A 584 -8.72 16.59 -5.89
N ILE A 585 -9.84 17.17 -5.47
CA ILE A 585 -10.15 18.58 -5.73
C ILE A 585 -9.89 19.39 -4.47
N ALA A 586 -8.99 20.37 -4.58
CA ALA A 586 -8.66 21.31 -3.52
C ALA A 586 -9.33 22.68 -3.75
N PHE A 587 -10.30 23.01 -2.89
CA PHE A 587 -10.97 24.30 -2.89
C PHE A 587 -10.18 25.34 -2.10
N LEU A 588 -9.78 26.43 -2.75
CA LEU A 588 -9.05 27.53 -2.12
C LEU A 588 -9.92 28.35 -1.15
N ALA A 589 -9.25 29.19 -0.34
CA ALA A 589 -9.90 30.03 0.66
C ALA A 589 -11.02 30.88 0.06
N GLY A 590 -12.21 30.80 0.64
CA GLY A 590 -13.41 31.48 0.14
C GLY A 590 -14.43 30.56 -0.54
N VAL A 591 -14.13 29.26 -0.68
CA VAL A 591 -15.09 28.21 -1.05
C VAL A 591 -15.19 27.22 0.12
N ASN A 592 -16.22 27.39 0.96
CA ASN A 592 -16.46 26.54 2.14
C ASN A 592 -17.53 25.48 1.85
N ILE A 593 -17.67 24.50 2.75
CA ILE A 593 -18.63 23.38 2.64
C ILE A 593 -20.09 23.83 2.44
N ASP A 594 -20.47 24.99 2.99
CA ASP A 594 -21.82 25.57 2.89
C ASP A 594 -22.00 26.48 1.65
N GLN A 595 -20.97 26.58 0.82
CA GLN A 595 -20.96 27.36 -0.42
C GLN A 595 -20.89 26.48 -1.68
N LEU A 596 -20.94 25.16 -1.52
CA LEU A 596 -20.92 24.18 -2.60
C LEU A 596 -22.30 23.58 -2.83
N TRP A 597 -22.62 23.33 -4.09
CA TRP A 597 -23.84 22.66 -4.51
C TRP A 597 -23.51 21.49 -5.44
N PHE A 598 -23.87 20.28 -5.02
CA PHE A 598 -23.60 19.04 -5.73
C PHE A 598 -24.82 18.59 -6.52
N ARG A 599 -24.61 18.27 -7.80
CA ARG A 599 -25.67 17.80 -8.69
C ARG A 599 -25.14 16.75 -9.65
N GLN A 600 -25.84 15.62 -9.74
CA GLN A 600 -25.57 14.64 -10.78
C GLN A 600 -26.31 15.00 -12.08
N VAL A 601 -25.60 15.03 -13.20
CA VAL A 601 -26.15 15.33 -14.54
C VAL A 601 -25.74 14.22 -15.51
N GLY A 602 -26.63 13.27 -15.74
CA GLY A 602 -26.28 12.08 -16.53
C GLY A 602 -25.21 11.25 -15.81
N ALA A 603 -24.08 11.01 -16.47
CA ALA A 603 -22.92 10.32 -15.89
C ALA A 603 -21.96 11.27 -15.14
N ASP A 604 -22.15 12.58 -15.26
CA ASP A 604 -21.22 13.59 -14.75
C ASP A 604 -21.65 14.10 -13.37
N LEU A 605 -20.67 14.54 -12.57
CA LEU A 605 -20.91 15.26 -11.33
C LEU A 605 -20.61 16.76 -11.55
N GLU A 606 -21.61 17.61 -11.31
CA GLU A 606 -21.42 19.05 -11.27
C GLU A 606 -21.31 19.54 -9.82
N VAL A 607 -20.26 20.29 -9.53
CA VAL A 607 -20.04 20.97 -8.25
C VAL A 607 -20.01 22.48 -8.51
N SER A 608 -21.07 23.17 -8.11
CA SER A 608 -21.21 24.62 -8.33
C SER A 608 -20.94 25.41 -7.06
N THR A 609 -20.39 26.61 -7.18
CA THR A 609 -20.34 27.54 -6.04
C THR A 609 -21.64 28.35 -5.97
N ILE A 610 -22.19 28.44 -4.77
CA ILE A 610 -23.52 28.99 -4.54
C ILE A 610 -23.57 30.49 -4.91
N GLY A 611 -24.54 30.85 -5.74
CA GLY A 611 -24.82 32.23 -6.12
C GLY A 611 -23.87 32.80 -7.19
N THR A 612 -22.98 31.99 -7.77
CA THR A 612 -22.12 32.40 -8.89
C THR A 612 -22.35 31.51 -10.11
N THR A 613 -21.64 31.80 -11.20
CA THR A 613 -21.60 30.96 -12.41
C THR A 613 -20.50 29.89 -12.34
N ASP A 614 -19.66 29.94 -11.31
CA ASP A 614 -18.47 29.10 -11.22
C ASP A 614 -18.86 27.66 -10.85
N LYS A 615 -18.33 26.69 -11.60
CA LYS A 615 -18.61 25.28 -11.41
C LYS A 615 -17.47 24.40 -11.93
N ILE A 616 -17.37 23.21 -11.36
CA ILE A 616 -16.56 22.12 -11.90
C ILE A 616 -17.50 21.04 -12.42
N THR A 617 -17.23 20.54 -13.63
CA THR A 617 -17.90 19.36 -14.20
C THR A 617 -16.90 18.20 -14.27
N ILE A 618 -17.12 17.17 -13.45
CA ILE A 618 -16.31 15.96 -13.45
C ILE A 618 -16.98 14.94 -14.37
N ARG A 619 -16.35 14.67 -15.51
CA ARG A 619 -16.91 13.79 -16.53
C ARG A 619 -16.89 12.34 -16.08
N SER A 620 -17.99 11.63 -16.35
CA SER A 620 -18.11 10.19 -16.06
C SER A 620 -17.80 9.80 -14.61
N TRP A 621 -18.05 10.70 -13.65
CA TRP A 621 -17.61 10.56 -12.25
C TRP A 621 -17.93 9.20 -11.64
N ASN A 622 -19.05 8.56 -11.97
CA ASN A 622 -19.42 7.27 -11.37
C ASN A 622 -19.82 6.21 -12.40
N ALA A 623 -19.01 6.05 -13.46
CA ALA A 623 -19.26 5.05 -14.50
C ALA A 623 -18.95 3.60 -14.04
N ALA A 624 -17.93 3.40 -13.22
CA ALA A 624 -17.57 2.11 -12.60
C ALA A 624 -17.09 2.28 -11.14
N ALA A 625 -16.28 3.33 -10.90
CA ALA A 625 -15.88 3.89 -9.62
C ALA A 625 -15.78 5.43 -9.79
N PRO A 626 -15.70 6.22 -8.69
CA PRO A 626 -15.19 7.58 -8.72
C PRO A 626 -13.89 7.67 -9.54
N ASN A 627 -13.74 8.74 -10.32
CA ASN A 627 -12.48 9.18 -10.93
C ASN A 627 -11.96 10.49 -10.29
N ILE A 628 -12.56 10.84 -9.15
CA ILE A 628 -12.18 11.91 -8.23
C ILE A 628 -12.68 11.41 -6.89
N GLU A 629 -11.75 11.02 -6.04
CA GLU A 629 -12.01 10.27 -4.81
C GLU A 629 -12.27 11.23 -3.65
N GLU A 630 -11.76 12.47 -3.76
CA GLU A 630 -11.73 13.41 -2.66
C GLU A 630 -12.02 14.86 -3.02
N PHE A 631 -12.72 15.52 -2.11
CA PHE A 631 -12.93 16.95 -2.09
C PHE A 631 -12.37 17.52 -0.79
N ARG A 632 -11.48 18.51 -0.87
CA ARG A 632 -10.90 19.20 0.29
C ARG A 632 -11.21 20.68 0.24
N THR A 633 -11.48 21.27 1.40
CA THR A 633 -11.56 22.73 1.55
C THR A 633 -10.33 23.28 2.26
N ALA A 634 -9.98 24.54 2.01
CA ALA A 634 -8.92 25.23 2.75
C ALA A 634 -9.14 25.28 4.27
N ALA A 635 -10.37 25.07 4.74
CA ALA A 635 -10.71 24.97 6.16
C ALA A 635 -10.46 23.57 6.76
N GLY A 636 -9.92 22.63 5.99
CA GLY A 636 -9.59 21.28 6.44
C GLY A 636 -10.72 20.28 6.34
N HIS A 637 -11.89 20.66 5.82
CA HIS A 637 -12.96 19.68 5.64
C HIS A 637 -12.67 18.81 4.43
N VAL A 638 -12.92 17.52 4.58
CA VAL A 638 -12.68 16.47 3.58
C VAL A 638 -13.97 15.68 3.38
N MET A 639 -14.28 15.35 2.13
CA MET A 639 -15.40 14.49 1.74
C MET A 639 -14.93 13.49 0.68
N ARG A 640 -15.34 12.22 0.80
CA ARG A 640 -14.91 11.13 -0.09
C ARG A 640 -16.04 10.17 -0.42
N GLY A 641 -15.91 9.43 -1.54
CA GLY A 641 -16.74 8.25 -1.84
C GLY A 641 -18.26 8.44 -1.70
N ALA A 642 -18.90 7.61 -0.88
CA ALA A 642 -20.35 7.59 -0.71
C ALA A 642 -20.92 8.89 -0.09
N ASP A 643 -20.11 9.69 0.61
CA ASP A 643 -20.55 10.96 1.22
C ASP A 643 -20.94 12.00 0.17
N VAL A 644 -20.30 11.96 -1.00
CA VAL A 644 -20.68 12.77 -2.16
C VAL A 644 -22.12 12.44 -2.59
N GLN A 645 -22.48 11.15 -2.58
CA GLN A 645 -23.83 10.72 -2.95
C GLN A 645 -24.88 11.14 -1.93
N LEU A 646 -24.54 11.20 -0.63
CA LEU A 646 -25.42 11.73 0.41
C LEU A 646 -25.77 13.20 0.14
N LEU A 647 -24.79 14.04 -0.21
CA LEU A 647 -25.05 15.45 -0.57
C LEU A 647 -25.84 15.57 -1.86
N VAL A 648 -25.50 14.81 -2.91
CA VAL A 648 -26.26 14.80 -4.17
C VAL A 648 -27.72 14.46 -3.92
N GLN A 649 -28.02 13.43 -3.11
CA GLN A 649 -29.39 13.03 -2.78
C GLN A 649 -30.14 14.08 -1.95
N ALA A 650 -29.47 14.67 -0.94
CA ALA A 650 -30.06 15.70 -0.11
C ALA A 650 -30.38 16.97 -0.90
N MET A 651 -29.51 17.36 -1.84
CA MET A 651 -29.66 18.55 -2.68
C MET A 651 -30.62 18.35 -3.86
N ALA A 652 -30.85 17.11 -4.32
CA ALA A 652 -31.70 16.81 -5.48
C ALA A 652 -33.15 17.32 -5.35
N ASN A 653 -33.68 17.39 -4.12
CA ASN A 653 -35.05 17.84 -3.84
C ASN A 653 -35.14 19.33 -3.44
N LEU A 654 -34.02 20.05 -3.47
CA LEU A 654 -33.93 21.44 -3.07
C LEU A 654 -33.68 22.32 -4.31
N THR A 655 -34.14 23.57 -4.25
CA THR A 655 -33.87 24.53 -5.32
C THR A 655 -32.52 25.21 -5.06
N PRO A 656 -31.58 25.19 -6.02
CA PRO A 656 -30.30 25.87 -5.85
C PRO A 656 -30.54 27.39 -5.70
N PRO A 657 -29.73 28.08 -4.87
CA PRO A 657 -29.87 29.52 -4.70
C PRO A 657 -29.67 30.28 -6.03
N PRO A 658 -30.44 31.36 -6.29
CA PRO A 658 -30.29 32.15 -7.50
C PRO A 658 -28.94 32.91 -7.54
N LEU A 659 -28.50 33.28 -8.75
CA LEU A 659 -27.30 34.10 -8.94
C LEU A 659 -27.35 35.38 -8.11
N GLY A 660 -26.23 35.74 -7.48
CA GLY A 660 -26.09 36.87 -6.56
C GLY A 660 -26.42 36.52 -5.10
N GLN A 661 -27.00 35.35 -4.81
CA GLN A 661 -27.22 34.89 -3.44
C GLN A 661 -26.09 33.96 -2.98
N LEU A 662 -25.06 34.53 -2.35
CA LEU A 662 -23.81 33.84 -1.97
C LEU A 662 -23.91 32.96 -0.70
N THR A 663 -25.10 32.86 -0.10
CA THR A 663 -25.36 32.09 1.13
C THR A 663 -26.66 31.31 1.01
N LEU A 664 -26.69 30.11 1.59
CA LEU A 664 -27.90 29.29 1.65
C LEU A 664 -29.07 30.03 2.33
N PRO A 665 -30.30 29.97 1.78
CA PRO A 665 -31.49 30.40 2.50
C PRO A 665 -31.61 29.66 3.84
N ALA A 666 -32.09 30.34 4.90
CA ALA A 666 -32.13 29.77 6.26
C ALA A 666 -32.84 28.41 6.36
N ALA A 667 -33.93 28.21 5.61
CA ALA A 667 -34.65 26.93 5.58
C ALA A 667 -33.83 25.82 4.91
N THR A 668 -33.13 26.14 3.82
CA THR A 668 -32.24 25.21 3.10
C THR A 668 -31.02 24.87 3.94
N ALA A 669 -30.41 25.86 4.60
CA ALA A 669 -29.28 25.67 5.51
C ALA A 669 -29.65 24.75 6.68
N ALA A 670 -30.83 24.95 7.29
CA ALA A 670 -31.31 24.10 8.37
C ALA A 670 -31.58 22.65 7.91
N ALA A 671 -32.05 22.46 6.68
CA ALA A 671 -32.30 21.13 6.11
C ALA A 671 -30.99 20.39 5.76
N LEU A 672 -29.97 21.11 5.28
CA LEU A 672 -28.69 20.53 4.87
C LEU A 672 -27.69 20.37 6.01
N ALA A 673 -27.82 21.12 7.11
CA ALA A 673 -26.89 21.08 8.24
C ALA A 673 -26.52 19.66 8.75
N PRO A 674 -27.47 18.72 8.99
CA PRO A 674 -27.11 17.38 9.45
C PRO A 674 -26.35 16.57 8.39
N VAL A 675 -26.69 16.74 7.11
CA VAL A 675 -26.02 16.03 6.01
C VAL A 675 -24.63 16.61 5.75
N LEU A 676 -24.48 17.95 5.82
CA LEU A 676 -23.18 18.59 5.71
C LEU A 676 -22.23 18.15 6.83
N ALA A 677 -22.71 18.05 8.07
CA ALA A 677 -21.91 17.58 9.20
C ALA A 677 -21.56 16.08 9.12
N GLN A 678 -22.39 15.29 8.44
CA GLN A 678 -22.16 13.87 8.22
C GLN A 678 -21.20 13.62 7.05
N ALA A 679 -21.35 14.36 5.95
CA ALA A 679 -20.60 14.15 4.71
C ALA A 679 -19.22 14.82 4.71
N TRP A 680 -19.06 15.92 5.45
CA TRP A 680 -17.78 16.63 5.57
C TRP A 680 -17.12 16.34 6.90
N HIS A 681 -16.08 15.52 6.86
CA HIS A 681 -15.24 15.21 8.01
C HIS A 681 -14.21 16.32 8.19
N PHE A 682 -13.95 16.72 9.44
CA PHE A 682 -13.05 17.84 9.72
C PHE A 682 -11.63 17.35 10.01
N ASN A 683 -10.73 17.59 9.06
CA ASN A 683 -9.29 17.41 9.20
C ASN A 683 -8.57 18.75 9.49
N GLY A 684 -9.15 19.66 10.29
CA GLY A 684 -8.47 20.87 10.79
C GLY A 684 -8.03 21.90 9.72
N PRO A 685 -8.17 23.23 9.93
CA PRO A 685 -7.78 24.28 8.96
C PRO A 685 -6.26 24.41 8.75
N THR A 686 -5.49 23.43 9.20
CA THR A 686 -4.05 23.37 9.12
C THR A 686 -3.67 21.96 8.71
N GLN A 687 -3.06 21.79 7.56
CA GLN A 687 -1.81 21.05 7.58
C GLN A 687 -0.73 22.01 7.07
N PRO A 688 0.43 22.10 7.75
CA PRO A 688 1.14 20.96 8.32
C PRO A 688 1.49 21.12 9.81
N THR A 689 0.98 20.22 10.66
CA THR A 689 1.78 19.71 11.80
C THR A 689 1.69 18.20 11.97
N GLY A 690 0.86 17.49 11.20
CA GLY A 690 0.85 16.04 11.13
C GLY A 690 1.42 15.54 9.81
N GLN A 691 2.05 14.38 9.88
CA GLN A 691 2.67 13.68 8.76
C GLN A 691 1.64 12.78 8.09
N HIS A 692 1.84 12.54 6.79
CA HIS A 692 1.16 11.46 6.07
C HIS A 692 2.10 10.26 6.06
N PHE A 693 1.64 9.15 6.61
CA PHE A 693 2.35 7.89 6.59
C PHE A 693 1.59 6.93 5.68
N VAL A 694 2.22 6.55 4.58
CA VAL A 694 1.68 5.60 3.61
C VAL A 694 2.46 4.29 3.73
N GLY A 695 1.72 3.19 3.91
CA GLY A 695 2.21 1.83 3.88
C GLY A 695 2.50 1.34 2.45
N THR A 696 2.65 0.04 2.32
CA THR A 696 2.84 -0.70 1.08
C THR A 696 1.62 -1.60 0.83
N ALA A 697 1.62 -2.39 -0.24
CA ALA A 697 0.56 -3.40 -0.42
C ALA A 697 0.77 -4.69 0.41
N ASN A 698 1.56 -4.62 1.49
CA ASN A 698 1.85 -5.75 2.40
C ASN A 698 1.32 -5.42 3.80
N ALA A 699 1.51 -6.34 4.76
CA ALA A 699 1.19 -6.06 6.17
C ALA A 699 2.17 -5.03 6.75
N ASP A 700 1.68 -3.83 7.02
CA ASP A 700 2.45 -2.70 7.51
C ASP A 700 2.13 -2.35 8.96
N VAL A 701 3.10 -1.73 9.65
CA VAL A 701 2.92 -1.16 10.98
C VAL A 701 3.13 0.33 10.91
N ILE A 702 2.04 1.08 10.97
CA ILE A 702 2.01 2.51 10.75
C ILE A 702 1.73 3.20 12.08
N ASN A 703 2.68 4.02 12.54
CA ASN A 703 2.60 4.72 13.81
C ASN A 703 2.70 6.23 13.60
N GLY A 704 1.64 6.94 13.95
CA GLY A 704 1.63 8.40 13.93
C GLY A 704 2.67 9.00 14.88
N THR A 705 3.05 10.24 14.58
CA THR A 705 3.63 11.14 15.57
C THR A 705 2.59 11.53 16.63
N ALA A 706 2.93 12.40 17.59
CA ALA A 706 1.96 12.87 18.60
C ALA A 706 0.95 13.91 18.08
N GLY A 707 1.03 14.27 16.78
CA GLY A 707 0.14 15.23 16.12
C GLY A 707 -1.07 14.52 15.49
N ALA A 708 -1.97 15.28 14.85
CA ALA A 708 -3.05 14.70 14.07
C ALA A 708 -2.52 14.22 12.71
N ASP A 709 -2.31 12.91 12.56
CA ASP A 709 -1.65 12.30 11.41
C ASP A 709 -2.63 11.59 10.45
N LEU A 710 -2.21 11.44 9.19
CA LEU A 710 -2.90 10.61 8.21
C LEU A 710 -2.16 9.28 8.07
N LEU A 711 -2.81 8.17 8.39
CA LEU A 711 -2.21 6.84 8.37
C LEU A 711 -2.93 6.00 7.30
N GLU A 712 -2.24 5.65 6.21
CA GLU A 712 -2.82 4.92 5.09
C GLU A 712 -2.09 3.59 4.89
N GLY A 713 -2.82 2.46 4.92
CA GLY A 713 -2.24 1.12 4.76
C GLY A 713 -2.02 0.69 3.32
N LEU A 714 -2.89 1.18 2.43
CA LEU A 714 -3.09 0.62 1.09
C LEU A 714 -3.79 -0.75 1.15
N GLY A 715 -3.07 -1.87 1.20
CA GLY A 715 -3.69 -3.18 1.32
C GLY A 715 -2.72 -4.16 1.94
N GLY A 716 -3.20 -5.24 2.54
CA GLY A 716 -2.40 -6.06 3.44
C GLY A 716 -3.17 -6.30 4.73
N ASP A 717 -2.53 -6.90 5.74
CA ASP A 717 -3.09 -6.95 7.09
C ASP A 717 -2.37 -5.89 7.93
N ASP A 718 -2.92 -4.69 8.00
CA ASP A 718 -2.22 -3.50 8.49
C ASP A 718 -2.45 -3.24 9.98
N THR A 719 -1.51 -2.57 10.63
CA THR A 719 -1.59 -2.20 12.05
C THR A 719 -1.31 -0.73 12.28
N TYR A 720 -2.28 -0.01 12.84
CA TYR A 720 -2.23 1.43 13.10
C TYR A 720 -2.09 1.72 14.58
N TYR A 721 -1.16 2.60 14.93
CA TYR A 721 -1.05 3.14 16.27
C TYR A 721 -1.62 4.56 16.32
N VAL A 722 -2.80 4.68 16.92
CA VAL A 722 -3.51 5.94 17.16
C VAL A 722 -3.16 6.46 18.55
N ASN A 723 -2.47 7.59 18.57
CA ASN A 723 -1.97 8.20 19.79
C ASN A 723 -2.50 9.64 19.98
N HIS A 724 -3.18 10.18 18.96
CA HIS A 724 -3.81 11.48 18.98
C HIS A 724 -5.25 11.38 18.46
N SER A 725 -6.20 12.06 19.11
CA SER A 725 -7.63 11.94 18.76
C SER A 725 -8.01 12.54 17.40
N GLY A 726 -7.03 13.14 16.71
CA GLY A 726 -7.16 13.67 15.36
C GLY A 726 -6.44 12.85 14.31
N ASP A 727 -5.86 11.70 14.68
CA ASP A 727 -5.33 10.75 13.70
C ASP A 727 -6.47 10.27 12.81
N PHE A 728 -6.19 10.01 11.54
CA PHE A 728 -7.17 9.53 10.58
C PHE A 728 -6.58 8.37 9.80
N ILE A 729 -7.31 7.25 9.81
CA ILE A 729 -6.90 6.03 9.11
C ILE A 729 -7.63 5.93 7.78
N VAL A 730 -6.88 5.54 6.75
CA VAL A 730 -7.39 5.28 5.41
C VAL A 730 -7.09 3.84 5.04
N GLU A 731 -8.17 3.08 4.89
CA GLU A 731 -8.13 1.71 4.39
C GLU A 731 -8.83 1.60 3.06
N ARG A 732 -8.12 1.07 2.06
CA ARG A 732 -8.70 0.77 0.75
C ARG A 732 -9.43 -0.57 0.87
N GLY A 733 -10.54 -0.75 0.14
CA GLY A 733 -11.44 -1.92 0.30
C GLY A 733 -10.91 -3.28 -0.20
N ASN A 734 -9.65 -3.63 0.08
CA ASN A 734 -8.96 -4.80 -0.48
C ASN A 734 -8.47 -5.80 0.59
N GLY A 735 -9.37 -6.69 1.05
CA GLY A 735 -9.06 -8.08 1.44
C GLY A 735 -8.23 -8.38 2.69
N GLY A 736 -7.75 -7.36 3.41
CA GLY A 736 -6.99 -7.44 4.66
C GLY A 736 -7.80 -7.72 5.91
N ASN A 737 -7.10 -7.95 7.01
CA ASN A 737 -7.61 -8.01 8.38
C ASN A 737 -6.90 -6.93 9.21
N ASP A 738 -7.46 -5.73 9.24
CA ASP A 738 -6.73 -4.55 9.69
C ASP A 738 -6.95 -4.25 11.18
N THR A 739 -5.93 -3.76 11.87
CA THR A 739 -5.92 -3.58 13.32
C THR A 739 -5.57 -2.16 13.76
N VAL A 740 -6.44 -1.56 14.57
CA VAL A 740 -6.18 -0.27 15.24
C VAL A 740 -5.81 -0.48 16.70
N TYR A 741 -4.62 -0.06 17.09
CA TYR A 741 -4.23 0.14 18.48
C TYR A 741 -4.46 1.59 18.87
N THR A 742 -5.45 1.84 19.74
CA THR A 742 -5.72 3.19 20.25
C THR A 742 -5.37 3.34 21.73
N SER A 743 -4.75 4.47 22.06
CA SER A 743 -4.48 4.92 23.43
C SER A 743 -5.28 6.17 23.82
N VAL A 744 -6.18 6.62 22.95
CA VAL A 744 -7.00 7.83 23.08
C VAL A 744 -8.45 7.56 22.69
N ASP A 745 -9.34 8.51 22.98
CA ASP A 745 -10.70 8.47 22.44
C ASP A 745 -10.66 8.51 20.91
N TYR A 746 -11.38 7.59 20.26
CA TYR A 746 -11.27 7.40 18.81
C TYR A 746 -12.56 6.88 18.16
N THR A 747 -12.75 7.23 16.89
CA THR A 747 -13.78 6.64 16.03
C THR A 747 -13.07 5.88 14.92
N VAL A 748 -13.32 4.58 14.87
CA VAL A 748 -12.63 3.64 13.98
C VAL A 748 -13.05 3.90 12.54
N ALA A 749 -12.07 3.89 11.63
CA ALA A 749 -12.31 4.04 10.21
C ALA A 749 -13.09 2.84 9.63
N ASP A 750 -13.75 3.07 8.51
CA ASP A 750 -14.36 1.98 7.74
C ASP A 750 -13.28 1.03 7.20
N ASN A 751 -13.65 -0.23 6.98
CA ASN A 751 -12.73 -1.30 6.55
C ASN A 751 -11.71 -1.80 7.58
N VAL A 752 -11.73 -1.32 8.83
CA VAL A 752 -10.90 -1.89 9.92
C VAL A 752 -11.65 -3.01 10.63
N GLU A 753 -11.07 -4.20 10.79
CA GLU A 753 -11.72 -5.34 11.46
C GLU A 753 -11.46 -5.37 12.97
N TYR A 754 -10.25 -5.03 13.39
CA TYR A 754 -9.78 -5.24 14.76
C TYR A 754 -9.48 -3.93 15.47
N VAL A 755 -9.94 -3.82 16.72
CA VAL A 755 -9.71 -2.64 17.56
C VAL A 755 -9.11 -3.11 18.86
N ARG A 756 -7.94 -2.59 19.24
CA ARG A 756 -7.24 -2.96 20.47
C ARG A 756 -7.00 -1.74 21.34
N LEU A 757 -7.51 -1.80 22.57
CA LEU A 757 -7.40 -0.69 23.52
C LEU A 757 -6.12 -0.84 24.34
N ALA A 758 -5.23 0.15 24.23
CA ALA A 758 -3.96 0.19 24.95
C ALA A 758 -4.05 0.88 26.32
N SER A 759 -5.22 1.41 26.69
CA SER A 759 -5.46 2.09 27.96
C SER A 759 -6.90 1.92 28.43
N ALA A 760 -7.12 2.11 29.73
CA ALA A 760 -8.43 2.08 30.35
C ALA A 760 -9.07 3.48 30.35
N GLY A 761 -10.41 3.56 30.42
CA GLY A 761 -11.14 4.82 30.46
C GLY A 761 -11.35 5.50 29.10
N LEU A 762 -11.20 4.76 28.00
CA LEU A 762 -11.34 5.30 26.63
C LEU A 762 -12.79 5.30 26.17
N LYS A 763 -13.14 6.30 25.35
CA LYS A 763 -14.36 6.29 24.54
C LYS A 763 -14.01 5.91 23.10
N VAL A 764 -14.47 4.73 22.67
CA VAL A 764 -14.20 4.22 21.33
C VAL A 764 -15.49 3.85 20.62
N THR A 765 -15.63 4.32 19.38
CA THR A 765 -16.77 4.00 18.52
C THR A 765 -16.28 3.23 17.29
N GLY A 766 -16.88 2.07 17.01
CA GLY A 766 -16.59 1.24 15.84
C GLY A 766 -17.14 1.85 14.55
N SER A 767 -16.97 1.12 13.45
CA SER A 767 -17.54 1.47 12.15
C SER A 767 -18.98 0.96 12.04
N ALA A 768 -19.83 1.71 11.34
CA ALA A 768 -21.18 1.26 11.02
C ALA A 768 -21.21 0.21 9.88
N TYR A 769 -20.09 0.01 9.18
CA TYR A 769 -20.00 -0.75 7.93
C TYR A 769 -19.22 -2.07 8.09
N ASN A 770 -18.46 -2.23 9.17
CA ASN A 770 -17.67 -3.42 9.47
C ASN A 770 -18.13 -4.10 10.76
N ASN A 771 -17.99 -5.43 10.82
CA ASN A 771 -18.20 -6.20 12.04
C ASN A 771 -16.90 -6.19 12.85
N ASN A 772 -16.67 -5.14 13.62
CA ASN A 772 -15.46 -4.99 14.42
C ASN A 772 -15.38 -6.01 15.56
N VAL A 773 -14.14 -6.42 15.89
CA VAL A 773 -13.82 -7.15 17.12
C VAL A 773 -12.94 -6.29 18.01
N PHE A 774 -13.45 -5.97 19.20
CA PHE A 774 -12.76 -5.15 20.20
C PHE A 774 -11.99 -6.02 21.19
N TYR A 775 -10.67 -5.86 21.24
CA TYR A 775 -9.77 -6.48 22.22
C TYR A 775 -9.46 -5.48 23.34
N VAL A 776 -9.87 -5.80 24.56
CA VAL A 776 -9.68 -4.93 25.72
C VAL A 776 -8.73 -5.61 26.73
N ASP A 777 -7.45 -5.26 26.63
CA ASP A 777 -6.40 -5.81 27.51
C ASP A 777 -6.28 -5.08 28.84
N THR A 778 -6.63 -3.79 28.86
CA THR A 778 -6.67 -2.93 30.05
C THR A 778 -8.11 -2.53 30.36
N PRO A 779 -8.87 -3.39 31.05
CA PRO A 779 -10.27 -3.12 31.40
C PRO A 779 -10.39 -1.99 32.43
N GLY A 780 -11.54 -1.33 32.48
CA GLY A 780 -11.92 -0.44 33.57
C GLY A 780 -12.27 0.99 33.15
N GLY A 781 -13.57 1.27 33.05
CA GLY A 781 -14.13 2.60 32.78
C GLY A 781 -14.23 2.99 31.32
N ASN A 782 -14.05 2.04 30.40
CA ASN A 782 -14.21 2.26 28.97
C ASN A 782 -15.68 2.47 28.59
N VAL A 783 -15.92 3.26 27.54
CA VAL A 783 -17.23 3.47 26.91
C VAL A 783 -17.13 3.05 25.45
N LEU A 784 -17.66 1.87 25.13
CA LEU A 784 -17.51 1.27 23.80
C LEU A 784 -18.86 1.22 23.09
N ASP A 785 -18.86 1.67 21.84
CA ASP A 785 -20.02 1.62 20.95
C ASP A 785 -19.64 0.95 19.63
N GLY A 786 -20.27 -0.16 19.28
CA GLY A 786 -20.03 -0.84 18.01
C GLY A 786 -20.54 -0.09 16.77
N ALA A 787 -21.37 0.96 16.90
CA ALA A 787 -22.03 1.74 15.84
C ALA A 787 -22.98 0.96 14.89
N GLY A 788 -22.62 -0.24 14.44
CA GLY A 788 -23.39 -1.16 13.61
C GLY A 788 -23.80 -2.47 14.30
N ALA A 789 -24.40 -3.40 13.55
CA ALA A 789 -24.81 -4.72 14.05
C ALA A 789 -23.82 -5.81 13.64
N GLY A 790 -23.47 -6.72 14.56
CA GLY A 790 -22.54 -7.83 14.30
C GLY A 790 -21.19 -7.73 15.01
N ASN A 791 -20.94 -6.63 15.71
CA ASN A 791 -19.71 -6.39 16.48
C ASN A 791 -19.58 -7.32 17.70
N SER A 792 -18.33 -7.57 18.13
CA SER A 792 -18.05 -8.31 19.36
C SER A 792 -16.95 -7.66 20.20
N VAL A 793 -16.93 -7.96 21.49
CA VAL A 793 -15.91 -7.49 22.43
C VAL A 793 -15.34 -8.67 23.21
N THR A 794 -14.03 -8.69 23.40
CA THR A 794 -13.31 -9.74 24.13
C THR A 794 -12.29 -9.15 25.10
N TYR A 795 -12.30 -9.71 26.32
CA TYR A 795 -11.37 -9.42 27.39
C TYR A 795 -10.35 -10.55 27.60
N SER A 796 -10.19 -11.45 26.62
CA SER A 796 -9.32 -12.63 26.71
C SER A 796 -7.83 -12.29 26.96
N GLY A 797 -7.40 -11.09 26.55
CA GLY A 797 -6.06 -10.55 26.82
C GLY A 797 -5.91 -9.80 28.15
N ALA A 798 -7.00 -9.60 28.89
CA ALA A 798 -6.98 -8.86 30.15
C ALA A 798 -6.09 -9.53 31.20
N SER A 799 -5.46 -8.70 32.04
CA SER A 799 -4.55 -9.14 33.12
C SER A 799 -5.21 -9.27 34.49
N THR A 800 -6.50 -8.91 34.60
CA THR A 800 -7.34 -9.00 35.80
C THR A 800 -8.79 -9.31 35.40
N GLY A 801 -9.62 -9.71 36.36
CA GLY A 801 -11.07 -9.84 36.17
C GLY A 801 -11.73 -8.51 35.79
N VAL A 802 -12.84 -8.61 35.06
CA VAL A 802 -13.52 -7.51 34.38
C VAL A 802 -14.92 -7.32 34.91
N THR A 803 -15.36 -6.07 35.06
CA THR A 803 -16.78 -5.76 35.21
C THR A 803 -17.26 -5.03 33.96
N ALA A 804 -18.08 -5.70 33.15
CA ALA A 804 -18.57 -5.19 31.88
C ALA A 804 -20.10 -5.24 31.81
N VAL A 805 -20.70 -4.15 31.31
CA VAL A 805 -22.14 -3.92 31.38
C VAL A 805 -22.65 -3.40 30.04
N PHE A 806 -23.67 -4.07 29.49
CA PHE A 806 -24.42 -3.53 28.37
C PHE A 806 -25.33 -2.37 28.80
N ALA A 807 -25.24 -1.26 28.09
CA ALA A 807 -26.06 -0.08 28.33
C ALA A 807 -27.52 -0.30 27.93
N PRO A 808 -28.48 0.39 28.58
CA PRO A 808 -29.89 0.35 28.19
C PRO A 808 -30.12 0.85 26.77
N VAL A 809 -31.08 0.25 26.06
CA VAL A 809 -31.41 0.62 24.67
C VAL A 809 -31.85 2.09 24.59
N GLY A 810 -31.15 2.89 23.78
CA GLY A 810 -31.44 4.32 23.58
C GLY A 810 -31.09 5.22 24.78
N GLY A 811 -30.40 4.68 25.80
CA GLY A 811 -29.88 5.45 26.93
C GLY A 811 -28.52 6.11 26.65
N PRO A 812 -28.10 7.11 27.45
CA PRO A 812 -26.80 7.74 27.29
C PRO A 812 -25.66 6.81 27.73
N LEU A 813 -24.66 6.65 26.87
CA LEU A 813 -23.40 5.99 27.19
C LEU A 813 -22.56 6.87 28.12
N THR A 814 -22.64 6.57 29.42
CA THR A 814 -21.97 7.36 30.47
C THR A 814 -20.82 6.56 31.07
N ALA A 815 -19.62 7.13 31.09
CA ALA A 815 -18.44 6.52 31.70
C ALA A 815 -18.67 6.23 33.20
N ARG A 816 -18.15 5.09 33.67
CA ARG A 816 -18.25 4.65 35.06
C ARG A 816 -16.89 4.16 35.56
N PRO A 817 -16.33 4.71 36.65
CA PRO A 817 -15.03 4.26 37.14
C PRO A 817 -15.02 2.75 37.41
N GLY A 818 -14.06 2.04 36.80
CA GLY A 818 -13.85 0.60 37.00
C GLY A 818 -14.88 -0.31 36.31
N VAL A 819 -15.83 0.23 35.54
CA VAL A 819 -16.85 -0.56 34.83
C VAL A 819 -16.86 -0.18 33.36
N ASP A 820 -16.72 -1.18 32.50
CA ASP A 820 -16.79 -0.97 31.05
C ASP A 820 -18.26 -0.98 30.60
N VAL A 821 -18.66 0.06 29.86
CA VAL A 821 -20.03 0.28 29.40
C VAL A 821 -20.10 0.07 27.90
N LEU A 822 -20.98 -0.83 27.45
CA LEU A 822 -21.00 -1.37 26.09
C LEU A 822 -22.34 -1.10 25.40
N SER A 823 -22.32 -0.74 24.11
CA SER A 823 -23.50 -0.70 23.25
C SER A 823 -23.21 -1.24 21.85
N ASN A 824 -24.23 -1.77 21.19
CA ASN A 824 -24.16 -2.26 19.80
C ASN A 824 -23.15 -3.39 19.57
N PHE A 825 -22.93 -4.25 20.59
CA PHE A 825 -22.22 -5.53 20.45
C PHE A 825 -23.20 -6.69 20.51
N GLY A 826 -23.00 -7.69 19.65
CA GLY A 826 -23.78 -8.93 19.64
C GLY A 826 -23.28 -9.99 20.62
N MET A 827 -22.03 -9.87 21.09
CA MET A 827 -21.37 -10.88 21.91
C MET A 827 -20.27 -10.27 22.78
N LEU A 828 -20.15 -10.78 24.01
CA LEU A 828 -19.13 -10.41 25.00
C LEU A 828 -18.42 -11.66 25.50
N PHE A 829 -17.08 -11.68 25.39
CA PHE A 829 -16.23 -12.69 26.04
C PHE A 829 -15.43 -12.06 27.18
N GLY A 830 -15.55 -12.63 28.38
CA GLY A 830 -14.76 -12.30 29.54
C GLY A 830 -13.29 -12.69 29.40
N SER A 831 -12.59 -12.55 30.51
CA SER A 831 -11.17 -12.77 30.68
C SER A 831 -10.88 -14.22 31.10
N LYS A 832 -9.70 -14.42 31.72
CA LYS A 832 -9.29 -15.71 32.30
C LYS A 832 -9.33 -15.67 33.83
N PHE A 833 -10.01 -14.68 34.38
CA PHE A 833 -10.12 -14.37 35.80
C PHE A 833 -11.58 -14.10 36.13
N ASP A 834 -11.92 -14.16 37.42
CA ASP A 834 -13.27 -13.89 37.92
C ASP A 834 -13.87 -12.57 37.40
N ASP A 835 -14.86 -12.69 36.51
CA ASP A 835 -15.52 -11.58 35.83
C ASP A 835 -16.95 -11.32 36.35
N VAL A 836 -17.47 -10.13 36.05
CA VAL A 836 -18.86 -9.73 36.28
C VAL A 836 -19.45 -9.19 34.98
N LEU A 837 -20.34 -9.97 34.37
CA LEU A 837 -20.90 -9.73 33.04
C LEU A 837 -22.40 -9.48 33.12
N ILE A 838 -22.84 -8.29 32.75
CA ILE A 838 -24.23 -7.85 32.88
C ILE A 838 -24.80 -7.44 31.53
N GLY A 839 -25.89 -8.09 31.11
CA GLY A 839 -26.64 -7.76 29.89
C GLY A 839 -27.66 -6.63 30.09
N ASN A 840 -28.48 -6.36 29.07
CA ASN A 840 -29.45 -5.26 29.01
C ASN A 840 -30.86 -5.77 28.68
N GLU A 841 -31.68 -4.97 27.96
CA GLU A 841 -33.03 -5.39 27.55
C GLU A 841 -33.09 -6.16 26.22
N LEU A 842 -31.95 -6.35 25.56
CA LEU A 842 -31.83 -7.10 24.33
C LEU A 842 -31.38 -8.53 24.63
N LYS A 843 -31.52 -9.41 23.63
CA LYS A 843 -30.89 -10.72 23.69
C LYS A 843 -29.37 -10.56 23.69
N ASN A 844 -28.73 -10.97 24.77
CA ASN A 844 -27.28 -10.96 24.92
C ASN A 844 -26.68 -12.37 24.85
N ILE A 845 -25.40 -12.43 24.47
CA ILE A 845 -24.57 -13.63 24.51
C ILE A 845 -23.33 -13.29 25.32
N LEU A 846 -23.21 -13.88 26.50
CA LEU A 846 -22.16 -13.61 27.48
C LEU A 846 -21.37 -14.90 27.74
N PHE A 847 -20.06 -14.83 27.56
CA PHE A 847 -19.13 -15.91 27.89
C PHE A 847 -18.18 -15.44 28.99
N GLY A 848 -18.00 -16.24 30.03
CA GLY A 848 -17.15 -15.93 31.18
C GLY A 848 -15.69 -16.16 30.84
N GLY A 849 -15.34 -17.41 30.52
CA GLY A 849 -14.01 -17.76 30.09
C GLY A 849 -13.39 -18.77 31.04
N PHE A 850 -12.33 -18.37 31.72
CA PHE A 850 -11.84 -19.11 32.88
C PHE A 850 -12.05 -18.24 34.12
N GLY A 851 -12.27 -18.84 35.28
CA GLY A 851 -12.42 -18.10 36.53
C GLY A 851 -13.82 -18.30 37.11
N ASN A 852 -14.06 -17.74 38.29
CA ASN A 852 -15.36 -17.84 38.94
C ASN A 852 -16.21 -16.64 38.54
N ASP A 853 -17.00 -16.79 37.48
CA ASP A 853 -17.64 -15.66 36.82
C ASP A 853 -19.06 -15.41 37.33
N ILE A 854 -19.49 -14.15 37.29
CA ILE A 854 -20.83 -13.73 37.70
C ILE A 854 -21.58 -13.18 36.50
N PHE A 855 -22.74 -13.78 36.20
CA PHE A 855 -23.60 -13.37 35.11
C PHE A 855 -24.93 -12.80 35.60
N GLN A 856 -25.39 -11.75 34.93
CA GLN A 856 -26.79 -11.34 34.96
C GLN A 856 -27.24 -10.97 33.54
N GLY A 857 -28.07 -11.82 32.92
CA GLY A 857 -28.54 -11.62 31.53
C GLY A 857 -29.31 -10.32 31.31
N GLY A 858 -30.08 -9.88 32.31
CA GLY A 858 -30.96 -8.74 32.17
C GLY A 858 -32.32 -9.19 31.66
N LYS A 859 -32.99 -8.38 30.82
CA LYS A 859 -34.23 -8.83 30.16
C LYS A 859 -33.88 -9.32 28.78
N GLY A 860 -34.44 -10.44 28.37
CA GLY A 860 -34.18 -10.93 27.02
C GLY A 860 -34.40 -12.41 26.93
N GLY A 861 -33.72 -13.03 25.98
CA GLY A 861 -33.61 -14.47 25.92
C GLY A 861 -32.14 -14.80 25.81
N ASP A 862 -31.44 -14.69 26.93
CA ASP A 862 -30.00 -14.54 26.96
C ASP A 862 -29.30 -15.89 26.93
N THR A 863 -28.05 -15.90 26.47
CA THR A 863 -27.19 -17.09 26.51
C THR A 863 -26.00 -16.79 27.41
N LEU A 864 -25.91 -17.51 28.51
CA LEU A 864 -24.90 -17.36 29.55
C LEU A 864 -24.04 -18.63 29.57
N ALA A 865 -22.75 -18.49 29.36
CA ALA A 865 -21.81 -19.61 29.35
C ALA A 865 -20.61 -19.26 30.23
N GLY A 866 -20.59 -19.81 31.45
CA GLY A 866 -19.49 -19.66 32.41
C GLY A 866 -18.19 -20.29 31.90
N LEU A 867 -18.31 -21.49 31.34
CA LEU A 867 -17.23 -22.31 30.81
C LEU A 867 -16.44 -22.99 31.93
N ALA A 868 -15.32 -22.46 32.40
CA ALA A 868 -14.45 -23.14 33.36
C ALA A 868 -14.27 -22.33 34.65
N GLY A 869 -14.55 -22.93 35.80
CA GLY A 869 -14.52 -22.33 37.13
C GLY A 869 -15.81 -22.57 37.91
N ASP A 870 -15.96 -21.92 39.07
CA ASP A 870 -17.18 -21.97 39.90
C ASP A 870 -18.07 -20.76 39.57
N ASP A 871 -19.01 -20.92 38.63
CA ASP A 871 -19.75 -19.81 38.04
C ASP A 871 -21.07 -19.51 38.77
N THR A 872 -21.47 -18.24 38.78
CA THR A 872 -22.72 -17.76 39.40
C THR A 872 -23.63 -17.08 38.38
N TYR A 873 -24.81 -17.66 38.16
CA TYR A 873 -25.85 -17.15 37.28
C TYR A 873 -26.98 -16.51 38.10
N ILE A 874 -27.13 -15.20 38.00
CA ILE A 874 -28.16 -14.43 38.71
C ILE A 874 -29.41 -14.33 37.85
N PHE A 875 -30.56 -14.69 38.43
CA PHE A 875 -31.86 -14.63 37.76
C PHE A 875 -32.91 -13.89 38.59
N ALA A 876 -33.65 -13.00 37.95
CA ALA A 876 -34.73 -12.22 38.52
C ALA A 876 -36.05 -12.41 37.75
N ARG A 877 -37.13 -11.94 38.37
CA ARG A 877 -38.45 -11.96 37.72
C ARG A 877 -38.50 -10.90 36.63
N GLY A 878 -38.91 -11.28 35.42
CA GLY A 878 -38.94 -10.41 34.24
C GLY A 878 -37.69 -10.47 33.36
N ASP A 879 -36.71 -11.31 33.71
CA ASP A 879 -35.48 -11.49 32.93
C ASP A 879 -35.74 -12.23 31.61
N GLY A 880 -36.85 -12.96 31.50
CA GLY A 880 -37.23 -13.65 30.28
C GLY A 880 -36.69 -15.08 30.22
N ALA A 881 -36.28 -15.51 29.03
CA ALA A 881 -36.07 -16.92 28.72
C ALA A 881 -34.59 -17.24 28.44
N ASP A 882 -33.84 -17.47 29.51
CA ASP A 882 -32.39 -17.59 29.46
C ASP A 882 -31.93 -19.03 29.28
N ILE A 883 -30.75 -19.17 28.70
CA ILE A 883 -30.06 -20.42 28.46
C ILE A 883 -28.73 -20.38 29.18
N ILE A 884 -28.50 -21.37 30.03
CA ILE A 884 -27.19 -21.63 30.63
C ILE A 884 -26.54 -22.78 29.86
N ALA A 885 -25.33 -22.53 29.37
CA ALA A 885 -24.54 -23.48 28.62
C ALA A 885 -23.23 -23.77 29.35
N GLU A 886 -23.24 -24.85 30.15
CA GLU A 886 -22.08 -25.31 30.89
C GLU A 886 -21.12 -26.19 30.08
N THR A 887 -19.88 -26.30 30.57
CA THR A 887 -18.88 -27.23 30.03
C THR A 887 -18.47 -28.30 31.04
N GLU A 888 -17.90 -29.40 30.56
CA GLU A 888 -17.52 -30.52 31.43
C GLU A 888 -16.24 -30.19 32.23
N GLU A 889 -16.38 -29.79 33.49
CA GLU A 889 -15.25 -29.57 34.39
C GLU A 889 -15.32 -30.43 35.67
N ALA A 890 -14.21 -31.09 36.01
CA ALA A 890 -14.15 -31.98 37.16
C ALA A 890 -13.91 -31.18 38.46
N GLY A 891 -14.98 -30.98 39.23
CA GLY A 891 -14.91 -30.38 40.56
C GLY A 891 -15.27 -28.90 40.62
N SER A 892 -15.84 -28.34 39.54
CA SER A 892 -16.53 -27.05 39.58
C SER A 892 -17.76 -27.11 40.50
N HIS A 893 -18.16 -25.94 40.99
CA HIS A 893 -19.31 -25.75 41.85
C HIS A 893 -20.14 -24.55 41.38
N ASP A 894 -20.99 -24.79 40.38
CA ASP A 894 -21.78 -23.76 39.73
C ASP A 894 -23.07 -23.47 40.50
N VAL A 895 -23.48 -22.20 40.47
CA VAL A 895 -24.58 -21.66 41.27
C VAL A 895 -25.57 -20.89 40.40
N VAL A 896 -26.84 -21.28 40.45
CA VAL A 896 -27.95 -20.42 40.00
C VAL A 896 -28.54 -19.72 41.21
N SER A 897 -28.50 -18.39 41.23
CA SER A 897 -28.95 -17.55 42.33
C SER A 897 -30.21 -16.75 41.96
N PHE A 898 -31.32 -17.01 42.64
CA PHE A 898 -32.58 -16.31 42.43
C PHE A 898 -32.71 -15.08 43.34
N LEU A 899 -32.91 -13.91 42.73
CA LEU A 899 -33.09 -12.64 43.46
C LEU A 899 -34.43 -12.57 44.21
N ALA A 900 -34.52 -11.60 45.13
CA ALA A 900 -35.73 -11.34 45.92
C ALA A 900 -36.94 -11.06 45.01
N GLY A 901 -38.02 -11.86 45.15
CA GLY A 901 -39.21 -11.81 44.29
C GLY A 901 -39.54 -13.13 43.59
N ILE A 902 -38.65 -14.11 43.67
CA ILE A 902 -38.88 -15.51 43.30
C ILE A 902 -38.69 -16.36 44.56
N SER A 903 -39.71 -17.11 44.98
CA SER A 903 -39.58 -18.10 46.06
C SER A 903 -39.47 -19.53 45.51
N ALA A 904 -38.96 -20.47 46.32
CA ALA A 904 -38.81 -21.86 45.86
C ALA A 904 -40.15 -22.51 45.47
N GLU A 905 -41.25 -22.09 46.09
CA GLU A 905 -42.62 -22.52 45.77
C GLU A 905 -43.11 -22.00 44.42
N GLN A 906 -42.42 -21.02 43.85
CA GLN A 906 -42.74 -20.41 42.56
C GLN A 906 -41.91 -20.99 41.41
N LEU A 907 -40.99 -21.92 41.68
CA LEU A 907 -40.17 -22.57 40.66
C LEU A 907 -40.82 -23.87 40.20
N TRP A 908 -40.81 -24.09 38.88
CA TRP A 908 -41.31 -25.29 38.24
C TRP A 908 -40.18 -25.96 37.45
N PHE A 909 -39.81 -27.17 37.86
CA PHE A 909 -38.72 -27.95 37.26
C PHE A 909 -39.28 -28.98 36.27
N ARG A 910 -38.76 -28.97 35.05
CA ARG A 910 -39.18 -29.88 33.97
C ARG A 910 -38.00 -30.37 33.15
N GLN A 911 -38.02 -31.64 32.78
CA GLN A 911 -37.14 -32.17 31.74
C GLN A 911 -37.74 -31.90 30.36
N VAL A 912 -36.96 -31.26 29.48
CA VAL A 912 -37.32 -30.99 28.07
C VAL A 912 -36.21 -31.53 27.18
N GLY A 913 -36.44 -32.71 26.59
CA GLY A 913 -35.37 -33.42 25.87
C GLY A 913 -34.21 -33.76 26.82
N ALA A 914 -33.00 -33.30 26.47
CA ALA A 914 -31.80 -33.45 27.29
C ALA A 914 -31.61 -32.32 28.32
N ASN A 915 -32.43 -31.27 28.29
CA ASN A 915 -32.24 -30.05 29.07
C ASN A 915 -33.11 -30.02 30.33
N LEU A 916 -32.64 -29.28 31.34
CA LEU A 916 -33.45 -28.89 32.49
C LEU A 916 -34.05 -27.51 32.25
N GLU A 917 -35.38 -27.40 32.34
CA GLU A 917 -36.09 -26.12 32.33
C GLU A 917 -36.57 -25.81 33.75
N VAL A 918 -36.23 -24.62 34.25
CA VAL A 918 -36.67 -24.07 35.53
C VAL A 918 -37.47 -22.80 35.24
N SER A 919 -38.80 -22.90 35.27
CA SER A 919 -39.70 -21.79 35.00
C SER A 919 -40.21 -21.14 36.28
N THR A 920 -40.49 -19.84 36.26
CA THR A 920 -41.21 -19.19 37.35
C THR A 920 -42.72 -19.20 37.06
N ILE A 921 -43.53 -19.70 38.00
CA ILE A 921 -44.97 -19.86 37.77
C ILE A 921 -45.66 -18.51 37.57
N GLY A 922 -46.60 -18.50 36.63
CA GLY A 922 -47.39 -17.33 36.32
C GLY A 922 -46.68 -16.27 35.46
N THR A 923 -45.44 -16.50 35.03
CA THR A 923 -44.75 -15.64 34.04
C THR A 923 -44.23 -16.48 32.86
N THR A 924 -43.57 -15.83 31.90
CA THR A 924 -42.84 -16.49 30.82
C THR A 924 -41.36 -16.71 31.17
N ASP A 925 -40.93 -16.30 32.36
CA ASP A 925 -39.53 -16.29 32.76
C ASP A 925 -39.06 -17.72 33.07
N LYS A 926 -37.93 -18.10 32.50
CA LYS A 926 -37.35 -19.43 32.69
C LYS A 926 -35.84 -19.44 32.45
N ILE A 927 -35.18 -20.37 33.10
CA ILE A 927 -33.81 -20.77 32.81
C ILE A 927 -33.84 -22.15 32.15
N THR A 928 -33.09 -22.33 31.07
CA THR A 928 -32.84 -23.63 30.45
C THR A 928 -31.37 -23.98 30.61
N VAL A 929 -31.07 -25.00 31.41
CA VAL A 929 -29.71 -25.55 31.52
C VAL A 929 -29.54 -26.64 30.46
N ASN A 930 -28.66 -26.39 29.51
CA ASN A 930 -28.42 -27.30 28.39
C ASN A 930 -27.78 -28.61 28.85
N ASN A 931 -28.19 -29.73 28.24
CA ASN A 931 -27.58 -31.06 28.41
C ASN A 931 -27.57 -31.64 29.85
N TRP A 932 -28.31 -31.05 30.79
CA TRP A 932 -28.42 -31.50 32.17
C TRP A 932 -28.63 -33.02 32.35
N PHE A 933 -29.48 -33.63 31.51
CA PHE A 933 -29.79 -35.06 31.59
C PHE A 933 -28.92 -35.93 30.69
N ALA A 934 -28.08 -35.33 29.85
CA ALA A 934 -27.14 -36.02 28.98
C ALA A 934 -25.80 -36.27 29.71
N ASP A 935 -25.29 -35.27 30.43
CA ASP A 935 -24.03 -35.37 31.18
C ASP A 935 -24.22 -34.83 32.62
N THR A 936 -23.57 -35.49 33.59
CA THR A 936 -23.53 -35.03 34.97
C THR A 936 -22.56 -33.88 35.20
N ALA A 937 -21.56 -33.71 34.34
CA ALA A 937 -20.50 -32.71 34.46
C ALA A 937 -20.88 -31.33 33.89
N VAL A 938 -22.04 -31.20 33.23
CA VAL A 938 -22.58 -29.92 32.70
C VAL A 938 -23.78 -29.43 33.51
N ARG A 939 -23.90 -29.91 34.76
CA ARG A 939 -25.01 -29.57 35.66
C ARG A 939 -24.59 -28.40 36.53
N ILE A 940 -25.60 -27.71 37.05
CA ILE A 940 -25.44 -26.75 38.13
C ILE A 940 -25.48 -27.51 39.47
N GLU A 941 -24.46 -27.34 40.29
CA GLU A 941 -24.31 -27.98 41.60
C GLU A 941 -25.29 -27.41 42.63
N GLU A 942 -25.63 -26.13 42.52
CA GLU A 942 -26.43 -25.45 43.52
C GLU A 942 -27.44 -24.43 42.97
N PHE A 943 -28.68 -24.49 43.45
CA PHE A 943 -29.68 -23.43 43.27
C PHE A 943 -29.91 -22.72 44.62
N ARG A 944 -29.71 -21.40 44.65
CA ARG A 944 -29.83 -20.56 45.85
C ARG A 944 -31.02 -19.61 45.77
N MET A 945 -31.74 -19.48 46.88
CA MET A 945 -32.83 -18.52 47.04
C MET A 945 -32.39 -17.34 47.91
N ALA A 946 -32.97 -16.17 47.68
CA ALA A 946 -32.75 -14.98 48.51
C ALA A 946 -33.11 -15.15 50.00
N ASP A 947 -33.96 -16.12 50.35
CA ASP A 947 -34.31 -16.46 51.73
C ASP A 947 -33.31 -17.43 52.41
N GLY A 948 -32.21 -17.76 51.72
CA GLY A 948 -31.14 -18.63 52.22
C GLY A 948 -31.42 -20.13 52.06
N ARG A 949 -32.50 -20.51 51.38
CA ARG A 949 -32.72 -21.92 51.01
C ARG A 949 -31.85 -22.33 49.84
N VAL A 950 -31.41 -23.59 49.90
CA VAL A 950 -30.51 -24.22 48.93
C VAL A 950 -31.12 -25.53 48.42
N LEU A 951 -31.04 -25.74 47.11
CA LEU A 951 -31.31 -27.00 46.43
C LEU A 951 -30.03 -27.46 45.73
N LEU A 952 -29.53 -28.62 46.13
CA LEU A 952 -28.39 -29.25 45.44
C LEU A 952 -28.84 -29.84 44.11
N GLY A 953 -28.01 -29.72 43.07
CA GLY A 953 -28.21 -30.27 41.74
C GLY A 953 -28.52 -31.77 41.77
N SER A 954 -27.86 -32.51 42.68
CA SER A 954 -28.11 -33.94 42.91
C SER A 954 -29.56 -34.27 43.30
N ASN A 955 -30.32 -33.30 43.82
CA ASN A 955 -31.69 -33.46 44.30
C ASN A 955 -32.74 -32.94 43.31
N VAL A 956 -32.34 -32.27 42.21
CA VAL A 956 -33.26 -31.68 41.22
C VAL A 956 -34.18 -32.74 40.61
N GLN A 957 -33.68 -33.96 40.39
CA GLN A 957 -34.46 -35.07 39.85
C GLN A 957 -35.73 -35.36 40.67
N ASN A 958 -35.68 -35.18 42.00
CA ASN A 958 -36.82 -35.41 42.88
C ASN A 958 -37.96 -34.41 42.60
N LEU A 959 -37.61 -33.14 42.32
CA LEU A 959 -38.58 -32.10 41.98
C LEU A 959 -39.14 -32.30 40.58
N VAL A 960 -38.30 -32.65 39.61
CA VAL A 960 -38.72 -32.98 38.24
C VAL A 960 -39.74 -34.13 38.24
N GLN A 961 -39.49 -35.20 39.00
CA GLN A 961 -40.42 -36.32 39.11
C GLN A 961 -41.74 -35.95 39.81
N ALA A 962 -41.67 -35.17 40.90
CA ALA A 962 -42.86 -34.73 41.61
C ALA A 962 -43.76 -33.82 40.75
N MET A 963 -43.16 -33.05 39.83
CA MET A 963 -43.87 -32.12 38.94
C MET A 963 -44.29 -32.74 37.61
N ALA A 964 -43.71 -33.86 37.18
CA ALA A 964 -43.92 -34.45 35.86
C ALA A 964 -45.38 -34.81 35.52
N SER A 965 -46.18 -35.20 36.51
CA SER A 965 -47.61 -35.56 36.33
C SER A 965 -48.57 -34.40 36.61
N LEU A 966 -48.06 -33.21 36.91
CA LEU A 966 -48.84 -32.04 37.26
C LEU A 966 -48.77 -31.02 36.11
N THR A 967 -49.85 -30.25 35.94
CA THR A 967 -49.85 -29.15 34.98
C THR A 967 -49.35 -27.88 35.66
N PRO A 968 -48.36 -27.16 35.09
CA PRO A 968 -47.92 -25.88 35.64
C PRO A 968 -49.09 -24.88 35.66
N PRO A 969 -49.16 -23.99 36.67
CA PRO A 969 -50.19 -22.96 36.72
C PRO A 969 -50.22 -22.10 35.46
N PRO A 970 -51.41 -21.64 35.00
CA PRO A 970 -51.52 -20.74 33.85
C PRO A 970 -50.85 -19.39 34.12
N ALA A 971 -50.47 -18.69 33.04
CA ALA A 971 -49.88 -17.35 33.12
C ALA A 971 -50.75 -16.39 33.95
N GLY A 972 -50.12 -15.56 34.79
CA GLY A 972 -50.77 -14.67 35.74
C GLY A 972 -51.04 -15.26 37.13
N GLN A 973 -50.91 -16.58 37.32
CA GLN A 973 -51.07 -17.21 38.64
C GLN A 973 -49.73 -17.37 39.37
N LEU A 974 -49.43 -16.46 40.30
CA LEU A 974 -48.13 -16.39 41.01
C LEU A 974 -48.00 -17.33 42.22
N THR A 975 -49.06 -18.06 42.56
CA THR A 975 -49.10 -19.00 43.70
C THR A 975 -49.68 -20.34 43.28
N LEU A 976 -49.09 -21.44 43.76
CA LEU A 976 -49.58 -22.79 43.48
C LEU A 976 -51.06 -22.95 43.92
N PRO A 977 -51.93 -23.56 43.09
CA PRO A 977 -53.26 -23.96 43.53
C PRO A 977 -53.19 -24.86 44.77
N ALA A 978 -54.11 -24.71 45.72
CA ALA A 978 -54.06 -25.42 47.00
C ALA A 978 -53.90 -26.95 46.88
N GLY A 979 -54.54 -27.56 45.87
CA GLY A 979 -54.40 -29.00 45.59
C GLY A 979 -53.00 -29.38 45.09
N THR A 980 -52.42 -28.59 44.18
CA THR A 980 -51.06 -28.78 43.67
C THR A 980 -50.01 -28.51 44.75
N ALA A 981 -50.21 -27.47 45.56
CA ALA A 981 -49.34 -27.12 46.68
C ALA A 981 -49.27 -28.25 47.72
N ALA A 982 -50.40 -28.88 48.05
CA ALA A 982 -50.44 -30.01 48.97
C ALA A 982 -49.69 -31.24 48.45
N ILE A 983 -49.72 -31.49 47.13
CA ILE A 983 -48.99 -32.61 46.49
C ILE A 983 -47.48 -32.35 46.50
N LEU A 984 -47.06 -31.11 46.21
CA LEU A 984 -45.64 -30.75 46.11
C LEU A 984 -44.97 -30.46 47.45
N ALA A 985 -45.72 -30.12 48.49
CA ALA A 985 -45.17 -29.73 49.81
C ALA A 985 -44.14 -30.72 50.40
N PRO A 986 -44.34 -32.06 50.37
CA PRO A 986 -43.34 -33.00 50.87
C PRO A 986 -42.04 -32.98 50.07
N ALA A 987 -42.13 -32.91 48.74
CA ALA A 987 -40.96 -32.86 47.86
C ALA A 987 -40.20 -31.54 48.01
N LEU A 988 -40.91 -30.42 48.13
CA LEU A 988 -40.29 -29.10 48.36
C LEU A 988 -39.57 -29.07 49.72
N ALA A 989 -40.22 -29.51 50.80
CA ALA A 989 -39.63 -29.51 52.15
C ALA A 989 -38.44 -30.46 52.31
N GLN A 990 -38.40 -31.57 51.56
CA GLN A 990 -37.32 -32.54 51.63
C GLN A 990 -36.05 -32.08 50.90
N ASN A 991 -36.22 -31.39 49.77
CA ASN A 991 -35.13 -31.07 48.85
C ASN A 991 -34.59 -29.64 49.04
N TRP A 992 -35.44 -28.68 49.37
CA TRP A 992 -35.01 -27.34 49.76
C TRP A 992 -34.64 -27.33 51.24
N ARG A 993 -33.37 -27.06 51.54
CA ARG A 993 -32.85 -27.03 52.90
C ARG A 993 -32.46 -25.61 53.27
N ALA A 994 -32.53 -25.28 54.56
CA ALA A 994 -31.83 -24.09 55.06
C ALA A 994 -30.32 -24.29 54.83
N ALA A 995 -29.62 -23.27 54.33
CA ALA A 995 -28.17 -23.33 54.14
C ALA A 995 -27.49 -23.83 55.43
N GLN A 996 -26.93 -25.05 55.40
CA GLN A 996 -25.98 -25.46 56.42
C GLN A 996 -24.67 -24.71 56.15
N GLN A 997 -24.07 -24.08 57.17
CA GLN A 997 -22.69 -23.65 57.08
C GLN A 997 -21.83 -24.89 56.79
N PHE A 998 -21.36 -25.04 55.56
CA PHE A 998 -20.43 -26.10 55.21
C PHE A 998 -19.13 -25.88 56.00
N GLY A 999 -18.68 -26.92 56.70
CA GLY A 999 -17.47 -26.89 57.51
C GLY A 999 -16.23 -26.67 56.65
N ALA A 1000 -15.29 -25.88 57.18
CA ALA A 1000 -14.11 -25.30 56.54
C ALA A 1000 -13.02 -26.26 56.00
N ALA A 1001 -13.36 -27.41 55.43
CA ALA A 1001 -12.39 -28.40 54.96
C ALA A 1001 -12.53 -28.83 53.49
N SER A 1002 -13.47 -28.26 52.72
CA SER A 1002 -13.49 -28.41 51.25
C SER A 1002 -13.71 -27.08 50.51
N GLN A 1003 -13.50 -25.95 51.19
CA GLN A 1003 -13.60 -24.64 50.58
C GLN A 1003 -12.20 -24.14 50.24
N GLY A 1004 -11.86 -24.12 48.95
CA GLY A 1004 -10.90 -23.15 48.46
C GLY A 1004 -11.46 -21.76 48.80
N GLY A 1005 -10.79 -21.04 49.68
CA GLY A 1005 -10.88 -19.58 49.71
C GLY A 1005 -12.20 -18.90 50.13
N SER A 1006 -12.98 -19.41 51.09
CA SER A 1006 -14.13 -18.63 51.61
C SER A 1006 -13.76 -17.43 52.51
N ALA A 1007 -12.47 -17.07 52.61
CA ALA A 1007 -12.05 -15.81 53.22
C ALA A 1007 -12.38 -14.58 52.35
N ALA A 1008 -12.79 -14.77 51.08
CA ALA A 1008 -13.21 -13.67 50.20
C ALA A 1008 -14.71 -13.35 50.28
N TRP A 1009 -15.57 -14.21 50.83
CA TRP A 1009 -17.03 -13.97 50.87
C TRP A 1009 -17.49 -13.01 52.00
N GLN A 1010 -16.55 -12.29 52.63
CA GLN A 1010 -16.81 -11.10 53.44
C GLN A 1010 -16.23 -9.81 52.84
N ALA A 1011 -15.67 -9.88 51.63
CA ALA A 1011 -15.33 -8.72 50.79
C ALA A 1011 -16.02 -8.93 49.43
N ASP A 1012 -17.10 -8.28 49.05
CA ASP A 1012 -17.66 -7.04 49.51
C ASP A 1012 -19.11 -7.01 48.99
N PRO A 1013 -20.14 -7.18 49.85
CA PRO A 1013 -21.50 -6.87 49.48
C PRO A 1013 -21.63 -5.47 48.89
N ALA A 1014 -20.73 -4.53 49.21
CA ALA A 1014 -20.70 -3.22 48.61
C ALA A 1014 -20.24 -3.21 47.14
N HIS A 1015 -19.41 -4.12 46.62
CA HIS A 1015 -19.11 -4.19 45.18
C HIS A 1015 -20.27 -4.76 44.37
N LEU A 1016 -20.94 -5.82 44.86
CA LEU A 1016 -22.17 -6.35 44.25
C LEU A 1016 -23.32 -5.32 44.37
N VAL A 1017 -23.45 -4.64 45.52
CA VAL A 1017 -24.42 -3.56 45.73
C VAL A 1017 -24.08 -2.29 44.96
N GLN A 1018 -22.81 -1.98 44.66
CA GLN A 1018 -22.40 -0.79 43.90
C GLN A 1018 -22.52 -1.03 42.38
N ALA A 1019 -22.32 -2.27 41.92
CA ALA A 1019 -22.71 -2.71 40.57
C ALA A 1019 -24.25 -2.69 40.38
N MET A 1020 -25.02 -3.11 41.39
CA MET A 1020 -26.49 -3.15 41.34
C MET A 1020 -27.19 -1.82 41.71
N ALA A 1021 -26.56 -0.92 42.49
CA ALA A 1021 -27.16 0.34 42.97
C ALA A 1021 -27.47 1.34 41.86
N GLY A 1022 -26.84 1.20 40.68
CA GLY A 1022 -27.10 2.01 39.50
C GLY A 1022 -28.26 1.51 38.62
N PHE A 1023 -28.82 0.33 38.89
CA PHE A 1023 -29.89 -0.31 38.11
C PHE A 1023 -31.27 -0.15 38.76
N ALA A 1024 -31.49 0.96 39.47
CA ALA A 1024 -32.81 1.30 39.99
C ALA A 1024 -33.83 1.31 38.85
N VAL A 1025 -34.76 0.35 38.89
CA VAL A 1025 -36.00 0.38 38.10
C VAL A 1025 -36.62 1.78 38.29
N PRO A 1026 -36.93 2.53 37.21
CA PRO A 1026 -37.53 3.84 37.33
C PRO A 1026 -38.81 3.79 38.16
N ALA A 1027 -38.84 4.60 39.21
CA ALA A 1027 -40.02 4.86 40.01
C ALA A 1027 -41.05 5.65 39.18
N ALA A 1028 -41.89 4.98 38.38
CA ALA A 1028 -43.05 5.60 37.76
C ALA A 1028 -44.13 4.60 37.29
N ALA A 1029 -44.84 3.97 38.25
CA ALA A 1029 -46.26 3.62 38.11
C ALA A 1029 -46.88 3.31 39.49
N SER A 1030 -47.30 4.36 40.21
CA SER A 1030 -48.26 4.28 41.33
C SER A 1030 -49.61 3.75 40.81
N ALA A 1031 -50.44 2.93 41.46
CA ALA A 1031 -50.73 2.64 42.88
C ALA A 1031 -51.73 1.44 42.96
N PRO A 1032 -52.36 1.12 44.10
CA PRO A 1032 -51.83 0.81 45.43
C PRO A 1032 -52.18 -0.65 45.82
N TRP A 1033 -51.37 -1.33 46.63
CA TRP A 1033 -51.94 -2.13 47.72
C TRP A 1033 -50.94 -2.40 48.84
N SER A 1034 -51.45 -2.18 50.03
CA SER A 1034 -50.80 -2.08 51.32
C SER A 1034 -50.56 -3.44 51.95
N GLY A 1035 -49.37 -3.65 52.48
CA GLY A 1035 -49.11 -4.65 53.51
C GLY A 1035 -47.78 -5.38 53.32
N HIS A 1036 -46.77 -4.96 54.08
CA HIS A 1036 -45.42 -5.50 54.25
C HIS A 1036 -44.30 -4.86 53.40
N GLY A 1037 -43.18 -4.60 54.10
CA GLY A 1037 -42.13 -3.63 53.80
C GLY A 1037 -41.42 -3.75 52.45
N ASN A 1038 -41.02 -2.58 51.95
CA ASN A 1038 -40.12 -2.39 50.80
C ASN A 1038 -38.75 -3.08 51.03
N PRO A 1039 -38.26 -3.92 50.08
CA PRO A 1039 -36.97 -4.63 50.18
C PRO A 1039 -35.75 -3.71 50.33
N SER A 1040 -35.82 -2.47 49.83
CA SER A 1040 -34.72 -1.49 49.95
C SER A 1040 -34.52 -0.97 51.38
N THR A 1041 -35.55 -1.05 52.24
CA THR A 1041 -35.47 -0.54 53.63
C THR A 1041 -35.07 -1.57 54.68
N GLN A 1042 -35.07 -2.88 54.40
CA GLN A 1042 -34.61 -3.88 55.39
C GLN A 1042 -33.12 -4.24 55.28
N ILE A 1043 -32.47 -3.95 54.15
CA ILE A 1043 -31.02 -4.17 54.00
C ILE A 1043 -30.21 -3.00 54.62
N GLN A 1044 -30.78 -1.80 54.74
CA GLN A 1044 -30.15 -0.69 55.47
C GLN A 1044 -30.14 -0.87 57.00
N LEU A 1045 -30.90 -1.81 57.58
CA LEU A 1045 -30.89 -2.03 59.03
C LEU A 1045 -29.86 -3.08 59.50
N ALA A 1046 -29.20 -3.81 58.59
CA ALA A 1046 -28.13 -4.74 58.93
C ALA A 1046 -26.72 -4.11 58.89
N ALA A 1047 -26.60 -2.88 58.37
CA ALA A 1047 -25.36 -2.11 58.34
C ALA A 1047 -25.20 -1.13 59.53
N ALA A 1048 -26.09 -1.21 60.53
CA ALA A 1048 -26.07 -0.34 61.71
C ALA A 1048 -26.07 -1.09 63.06
N GLN A 1049 -25.48 -2.29 63.12
CA GLN A 1049 -24.98 -2.87 64.38
C GLN A 1049 -23.55 -3.39 64.22
#